data_AF-A0A1H4CXG4-F1
#
_entry.id   AF-A0A1H4CXG4-F1
#
_cell.length_a   1.000
_cell.length_b   1.000
_cell.length_c   1.000
_cell.angle_alpha   90.00
_cell.angle_beta   90.00
_cell.angle_gamma   90.00
#
_symmetry.space_group_name_H-M   'P 1'
#
loop_
_entity.id
_entity.type
_entity.pdbx_description
1 polymer ?
#
loop_
_entity_poly.entity_id
_entity_poly.type
_entity_poly.pdbx_seq_one_letter_code
_entity_poly.pdbx_strand_id
1 'polypeptide(L)'
;MEDKETQLFEGLEISRLDDGLEVVEPDVLVDISSLAACFQDYGHHPLTYIINRLKPTTNTQPILLGNFAGTALDDIIHQPDADFRNMLQTSFCEQALQFCTCEGFSAEQFKRDAQQQVQHIRESVDILFRNYDRDKALLEPSFVCKQLGLKGRVDLMTDDLRLLVEQKSGKKWVSYREAHFVQVLLYYGVLRYNFQHEADGVDVRLLYSKYPAAQGLLDVPNNDELFREAIRLRNRIVALEIKIAREGFASVLPLLQPDVLLEKEQKADFFFRYIRPEMERVLQPLHNLTPQLQDYVERMVTFVYREQLAAVTLRGELPVLTGLRPDGSVTQQPDTVELKCPPPDERDWGEIDYRRGDAVYLYRYTDKPDVSAHILYKGVITRLTDDEITVRLNDPQHHPNLFDTGTFAIEHASSDMTTTTSLRSLMAFCKASPDKRDLLLGHREPRRDTSLKLSHSYHPFYDDILLRAKQSRDYFLLQGPPGTGKTSMALRFLVQEELSSPLLPPTSHLLLTAYTNRAVDEICGMLEGSGQDYLRLGNEASCDPRYADRLLSRAFADHPKLSDIRRRLEQVPIVVATTSTLQARPFILALKHFSLCIVDEASQILEPNIIGLLSSERIDRFILIGDHKQLPAVVQQADDDLHLHACRLSLFERLLQQEREAGRQEFTGILNHQGRMHPDIASFPNEMFYHSEQLQPVPCPHQLATSLAYHTPSEDATDDLLKQHRVLFLPSTDEAVMVADLLRRIYRQIGVDHFDADHSIGVIVTYRYQIAQIRQEMKKVGIPALLDISIDTVERYQGSQRDVIIYSIGAQSAADLEFLTSQCFEEAGRVIDRKLNVAMTRAREQLLMTGNADVLRRNDIFNELLNRYSI
;
A
#
# COMPACT_ATOMS: atom_id res chain seq x y z
N MET A 1 -3.52 31.86 26.51
CA MET A 1 -3.48 30.56 25.81
C MET A 1 -4.88 30.04 25.57
N GLU A 2 -5.78 30.06 26.57
CA GLU A 2 -7.20 29.66 26.42
C GLU A 2 -7.91 30.26 25.20
N ASP A 3 -7.75 31.57 24.95
CA ASP A 3 -8.41 32.27 23.84
C ASP A 3 -7.94 31.82 22.43
N LYS A 4 -6.69 31.31 22.33
CA LYS A 4 -6.11 30.79 21.07
C LYS A 4 -6.40 29.30 20.85
N GLU A 5 -6.48 28.51 21.92
CA GLU A 5 -6.86 27.10 21.83
C GLU A 5 -8.36 26.94 21.53
N THR A 6 -9.20 27.83 22.08
CA THR A 6 -10.65 27.83 21.80
C THR A 6 -10.93 28.07 20.32
N GLN A 7 -10.17 28.94 19.66
CA GLN A 7 -10.24 29.14 18.20
C GLN A 7 -9.71 27.94 17.40
N LEU A 8 -8.67 27.25 17.89
CA LEU A 8 -8.10 26.10 17.18
C LEU A 8 -9.05 24.88 17.20
N PHE A 9 -9.87 24.74 18.23
CA PHE A 9 -10.81 23.63 18.40
C PHE A 9 -12.23 23.94 17.91
N GLU A 10 -12.45 25.10 17.29
CA GLU A 10 -13.76 25.50 16.80
C GLU A 10 -14.28 24.52 15.72
N GLY A 11 -15.47 23.96 15.94
CA GLY A 11 -16.10 23.01 15.00
C GLY A 11 -15.44 21.62 14.97
N LEU A 12 -14.72 21.23 16.02
CA LEU A 12 -14.18 19.88 16.24
C LEU A 12 -14.96 19.14 17.33
N GLU A 13 -15.04 17.82 17.23
CA GLU A 13 -15.59 16.98 18.30
C GLU A 13 -14.68 17.00 19.53
N ILE A 14 -15.24 17.11 20.73
CA ILE A 14 -14.49 17.04 21.99
C ILE A 14 -15.15 16.01 22.89
N SER A 15 -14.45 14.91 23.15
CA SER A 15 -14.84 13.92 24.16
C SER A 15 -14.23 14.30 25.51
N ARG A 16 -15.05 14.32 26.57
CA ARG A 16 -14.60 14.59 27.94
C ARG A 16 -14.75 13.31 28.76
N LEU A 17 -13.63 12.81 29.27
CA LEU A 17 -13.55 11.60 30.08
C LEU A 17 -13.89 11.91 31.56
N ASP A 18 -14.18 10.86 32.34
CA ASP A 18 -14.67 10.97 33.72
C ASP A 18 -13.74 11.75 34.66
N ASP A 19 -12.43 11.75 34.40
CA ASP A 19 -11.44 12.49 35.19
C ASP A 19 -11.16 13.90 34.65
N GLY A 20 -12.05 14.41 33.79
CA GLY A 20 -12.00 15.74 33.22
C GLY A 20 -10.98 15.92 32.10
N LEU A 21 -10.39 14.84 31.59
CA LEU A 21 -9.50 14.87 30.43
C LEU A 21 -10.31 15.12 29.15
N GLU A 22 -9.86 16.05 28.31
CA GLU A 22 -10.49 16.36 27.02
C GLU A 22 -9.67 15.80 25.87
N VAL A 23 -10.35 15.17 24.92
CA VAL A 23 -9.75 14.53 23.73
C VAL A 23 -10.50 15.04 22.50
N VAL A 24 -9.79 15.77 21.64
CA VAL A 24 -10.36 16.40 20.43
C VAL A 24 -10.34 15.41 19.27
N GLU A 25 -11.47 15.08 18.66
CA GLU A 25 -11.56 14.15 17.52
C GLU A 25 -10.94 12.77 17.88
N PRO A 26 -11.55 12.03 18.81
CA PRO A 26 -11.01 10.77 19.34
C PRO A 26 -10.77 9.69 18.27
N ASP A 27 -11.50 9.72 17.15
CA ASP A 27 -11.30 8.77 16.05
C ASP A 27 -10.04 9.05 15.19
N VAL A 28 -9.45 10.25 15.31
CA VAL A 28 -8.20 10.59 14.63
C VAL A 28 -7.01 10.09 15.46
N LEU A 29 -6.64 8.83 15.25
CA LEU A 29 -5.58 8.17 16.04
C LEU A 29 -4.18 8.73 15.74
N VAL A 30 -3.47 9.19 16.78
CA VAL A 30 -2.06 9.59 16.69
C VAL A 30 -1.16 8.48 17.24
N ASP A 31 -0.08 8.16 16.51
CA ASP A 31 0.91 7.20 16.95
C ASP A 31 1.68 7.71 18.20
N ILE A 32 1.73 6.89 19.25
CA ILE A 32 2.33 7.23 20.55
C ILE A 32 3.82 7.59 20.40
N SER A 33 4.57 6.88 19.55
CA SER A 33 5.99 7.18 19.35
C SER A 33 6.19 8.51 18.62
N SER A 34 5.29 8.85 17.69
CA SER A 34 5.31 10.10 16.94
C SER A 34 4.91 11.31 17.79
N LEU A 35 3.93 11.13 18.69
CA LEU A 35 3.57 12.13 19.71
C LEU A 35 4.70 12.35 20.71
N ALA A 36 5.27 11.27 21.24
CA ALA A 36 6.41 11.32 22.16
C ALA A 36 7.63 12.02 21.53
N ALA A 37 7.88 11.81 20.24
CA ALA A 37 8.94 12.51 19.50
C ALA A 37 8.74 14.02 19.39
N CYS A 38 7.58 14.56 19.77
CA CYS A 38 7.34 16.01 19.85
C CYS A 38 7.78 16.62 21.20
N PHE A 39 8.12 15.80 22.19
CA PHE A 39 8.65 16.23 23.49
C PHE A 39 10.16 16.48 23.40
N GLN A 40 10.52 17.69 23.01
CA GLN A 40 11.90 18.10 22.82
C GLN A 40 12.41 18.96 23.97
N ASP A 41 13.72 18.91 24.21
CA ASP A 41 14.36 19.67 25.28
C ASP A 41 14.09 21.18 25.17
N TYR A 42 13.82 21.69 23.96
CA TYR A 42 13.58 23.10 23.63
C TYR A 42 12.09 23.52 23.59
N GLY A 43 11.14 22.58 23.68
CA GLY A 43 9.69 22.88 23.61
C GLY A 43 8.82 21.71 23.15
N HIS A 44 7.52 21.80 23.41
CA HIS A 44 6.48 20.82 23.10
C HIS A 44 5.46 21.46 22.13
N HIS A 45 5.87 21.60 20.87
CA HIS A 45 5.09 22.32 19.86
C HIS A 45 4.46 21.37 18.82
N PRO A 46 3.17 21.51 18.43
CA PRO A 46 2.50 20.63 17.47
C PRO A 46 3.14 20.65 16.07
N LEU A 47 3.71 21.78 15.64
CA LEU A 47 4.44 21.86 14.37
C LEU A 47 5.65 20.91 14.31
N THR A 48 6.21 20.50 15.46
CA THR A 48 7.27 19.48 15.49
C THR A 48 6.80 18.17 14.85
N TYR A 49 5.52 17.82 15.02
CA TYR A 49 4.91 16.64 14.40
C TYR A 49 4.95 16.73 12.87
N ILE A 50 4.48 17.85 12.32
CA ILE A 50 4.49 18.10 10.86
C ILE A 50 5.92 18.09 10.33
N ILE A 51 6.84 18.76 11.00
CA ILE A 51 8.24 18.84 10.58
C ILE A 51 8.89 17.45 10.57
N ASN A 52 8.62 16.62 11.57
CA ASN A 52 9.13 15.24 11.62
C ASN A 52 8.60 14.39 10.45
N ARG A 53 7.38 14.63 9.98
CA ARG A 53 6.81 13.97 8.79
C ARG A 53 7.43 14.47 7.48
N LEU A 54 7.92 15.71 7.44
CA LEU A 54 8.63 16.29 6.30
C LEU A 54 10.12 15.91 6.24
N LYS A 55 10.70 15.48 7.37
CA LYS A 55 12.11 15.05 7.41
C LYS A 55 12.34 13.80 6.54
N PRO A 56 13.47 13.72 5.83
CA PRO A 56 13.83 12.51 5.10
C PRO A 56 14.05 11.34 6.07
N THR A 57 13.85 10.12 5.59
CA THR A 57 14.17 8.91 6.36
C THR A 57 15.68 8.89 6.64
N THR A 58 16.06 8.77 7.91
CA THR A 58 17.46 8.68 8.33
C THR A 58 17.91 7.23 8.39
N ASN A 59 19.16 6.97 8.01
CA ASN A 59 19.77 5.66 8.11
C ASN A 59 21.15 5.79 8.74
N THR A 60 21.26 5.44 10.02
CA THR A 60 22.46 5.63 10.82
C THR A 60 22.76 4.39 11.64
N GLN A 61 24.03 4.18 12.01
CA GLN A 61 24.43 3.02 12.81
C GLN A 61 23.64 2.89 14.13
N PRO A 62 23.33 3.97 14.88
CA PRO A 62 22.47 3.87 16.05
C PRO A 62 21.05 3.38 15.77
N ILE A 63 20.45 3.74 14.61
CA ILE A 63 19.12 3.26 14.22
C ILE A 63 19.19 1.77 13.88
N LEU A 64 20.19 1.35 13.11
CA LEU A 64 20.41 -0.08 12.81
C LEU A 64 20.61 -0.90 14.08
N LEU A 65 21.35 -0.36 15.05
CA LEU A 65 21.59 -1.02 16.32
C LEU A 65 20.31 -1.08 17.16
N GLY A 66 19.46 -0.05 17.08
CA GLY A 66 18.11 -0.08 17.66
C GLY A 66 17.24 -1.17 17.10
N ASN A 67 17.13 -1.25 15.77
CA ASN A 67 16.35 -2.30 15.12
C ASN A 67 16.87 -3.69 15.49
N PHE A 68 18.20 -3.90 15.46
CA PHE A 68 18.82 -5.15 15.90
C PHE A 68 18.48 -5.48 17.37
N ALA A 69 18.54 -4.49 18.26
CA ALA A 69 18.30 -4.70 19.68
C ALA A 69 16.82 -4.98 20.02
N GLY A 70 15.88 -4.54 19.18
CA GLY A 70 14.47 -4.96 19.23
C GLY A 70 14.35 -6.44 18.87
N THR A 71 14.80 -6.84 17.68
CA THR A 71 14.79 -8.26 17.25
C THR A 71 15.54 -9.17 18.23
N ALA A 72 16.65 -8.70 18.81
CA ALA A 72 17.38 -9.48 19.80
C ALA A 72 16.59 -9.65 21.11
N LEU A 73 15.81 -8.65 21.55
CA LEU A 73 14.90 -8.80 22.68
C LEU A 73 13.90 -9.91 22.38
N ASP A 74 13.27 -9.87 21.20
CA ASP A 74 12.30 -10.87 20.76
C ASP A 74 12.89 -12.28 20.78
N ASP A 75 14.04 -12.47 20.12
CA ASP A 75 14.75 -13.74 20.06
C ASP A 75 15.14 -14.24 21.47
N ILE A 76 15.58 -13.36 22.37
CA ILE A 76 15.96 -13.71 23.74
C ILE A 76 14.75 -14.06 24.61
N ILE A 77 13.59 -13.42 24.39
CA ILE A 77 12.31 -13.75 25.06
C ILE A 77 11.79 -15.10 24.58
N HIS A 78 12.05 -15.49 23.34
CA HIS A 78 11.66 -16.79 22.83
C HIS A 78 12.64 -17.90 23.22
N GLN A 79 13.92 -17.69 22.95
CA GLN A 79 14.98 -18.66 23.20
C GLN A 79 16.08 -17.96 24.03
N PRO A 80 16.18 -18.22 25.35
CA PRO A 80 17.12 -17.50 26.22
C PRO A 80 18.58 -17.67 25.77
N ASP A 81 18.89 -18.86 25.27
CA ASP A 81 20.19 -19.25 24.74
C ASP A 81 20.35 -18.96 23.24
N ALA A 82 19.47 -18.14 22.64
CA ALA A 82 19.51 -17.83 21.22
C ALA A 82 20.89 -17.31 20.82
N ASP A 83 21.44 -17.86 19.74
CA ASP A 83 22.81 -17.61 19.35
C ASP A 83 22.97 -16.21 18.73
N PHE A 84 23.92 -15.44 19.25
CA PHE A 84 24.18 -14.07 18.79
C PHE A 84 24.51 -14.00 17.29
N ARG A 85 25.23 -14.99 16.76
CA ARG A 85 25.62 -14.98 15.34
C ARG A 85 24.38 -15.15 14.47
N ASN A 86 23.47 -16.05 14.84
CA ASN A 86 22.22 -16.25 14.11
C ASN A 86 21.35 -14.98 14.12
N MET A 87 21.13 -14.37 15.30
CA MET A 87 20.38 -13.09 15.41
C MET A 87 20.98 -12.02 14.49
N LEU A 88 22.30 -11.85 14.54
CA LEU A 88 23.01 -10.86 13.74
C LEU A 88 22.89 -11.14 12.24
N GLN A 89 22.95 -12.41 11.83
CA GLN A 89 22.79 -12.81 10.43
C GLN A 89 21.37 -12.54 9.92
N THR A 90 20.34 -12.91 10.68
CA THR A 90 18.94 -12.65 10.33
C THR A 90 18.69 -11.15 10.17
N SER A 91 19.03 -10.36 11.19
CA SER A 91 18.88 -8.89 11.16
C SER A 91 19.61 -8.26 9.98
N PHE A 92 20.80 -8.78 9.66
CA PHE A 92 21.60 -8.33 8.54
C PHE A 92 20.96 -8.61 7.17
N CYS A 93 20.38 -9.80 6.98
CA CYS A 93 19.66 -10.15 5.75
C CYS A 93 18.40 -9.30 5.54
N GLU A 94 17.61 -9.10 6.59
CA GLU A 94 16.35 -8.34 6.53
C GLU A 94 16.56 -6.85 6.26
N GLN A 95 17.65 -6.28 6.80
CA GLN A 95 17.98 -4.86 6.68
C GLN A 95 19.20 -4.61 5.79
N ALA A 96 19.49 -5.55 4.88
CA ALA A 96 20.67 -5.55 4.03
C ALA A 96 20.91 -4.23 3.29
N LEU A 97 19.84 -3.63 2.74
CA LEU A 97 19.91 -2.36 2.02
C LEU A 97 20.30 -1.20 2.94
N GLN A 98 19.76 -1.17 4.16
CA GLN A 98 20.05 -0.16 5.17
C GLN A 98 21.49 -0.30 5.67
N PHE A 99 21.98 -1.51 5.92
CA PHE A 99 23.39 -1.72 6.25
C PHE A 99 24.32 -1.24 5.12
N CYS A 100 23.96 -1.47 3.84
CA CYS A 100 24.77 -1.02 2.69
C CYS A 100 24.81 0.50 2.53
N THR A 101 23.77 1.21 2.95
CA THR A 101 23.59 2.66 2.74
C THR A 101 23.86 3.51 3.97
N CYS A 102 24.20 2.88 5.10
CA CYS A 102 24.52 3.60 6.33
C CYS A 102 25.88 4.31 6.18
N GLU A 103 25.85 5.63 6.09
CA GLU A 103 27.07 6.44 6.05
C GLU A 103 27.90 6.26 7.33
N GLY A 104 29.22 6.13 7.19
CA GLY A 104 30.13 5.97 8.33
C GLY A 104 29.97 4.67 9.12
N PHE A 105 29.29 3.66 8.57
CA PHE A 105 29.08 2.37 9.23
C PHE A 105 30.40 1.66 9.57
N SER A 106 30.58 1.28 10.83
CA SER A 106 31.70 0.49 11.33
C SER A 106 31.22 -0.88 11.77
N ALA A 107 31.49 -1.91 10.97
CA ALA A 107 31.08 -3.28 11.26
C ALA A 107 31.67 -3.82 12.58
N GLU A 108 32.93 -3.48 12.88
CA GLU A 108 33.58 -3.87 14.14
C GLU A 108 32.91 -3.21 15.35
N GLN A 109 32.65 -1.90 15.28
CA GLN A 109 31.98 -1.18 16.36
C GLN A 109 30.54 -1.67 16.53
N PHE A 110 29.81 -1.81 15.43
CA PHE A 110 28.44 -2.32 15.44
C PHE A 110 28.37 -3.70 16.09
N LYS A 111 29.26 -4.63 15.69
CA LYS A 111 29.30 -5.98 16.28
C LYS A 111 29.60 -5.94 17.77
N ARG A 112 30.57 -5.13 18.22
CA ARG A 112 30.87 -4.98 19.66
C ARG A 112 29.68 -4.43 20.44
N ASP A 113 29.07 -3.37 19.92
CA ASP A 113 27.90 -2.74 20.57
C ASP A 113 26.70 -3.70 20.58
N ALA A 114 26.43 -4.41 19.48
CA ALA A 114 25.39 -5.42 19.37
C ALA A 114 25.59 -6.57 20.37
N GLN A 115 26.81 -7.10 20.48
CA GLN A 115 27.16 -8.14 21.46
C GLN A 115 26.92 -7.67 22.89
N GLN A 116 27.35 -6.45 23.20
CA GLN A 116 27.17 -5.86 24.51
C GLN A 116 25.68 -5.66 24.83
N GLN A 117 24.89 -5.13 23.89
CA GLN A 117 23.46 -4.94 24.08
C GLN A 117 22.72 -6.26 24.25
N VAL A 118 23.07 -7.30 23.50
CA VAL A 118 22.52 -8.66 23.67
C VAL A 118 22.80 -9.19 25.08
N GLN A 119 24.01 -9.00 25.60
CA GLN A 119 24.33 -9.39 26.99
C GLN A 119 23.46 -8.63 28.00
N HIS A 120 23.34 -7.32 27.87
CA HIS A 120 22.51 -6.52 28.78
C HIS A 120 21.02 -6.86 28.68
N ILE A 121 20.53 -7.16 27.48
CA ILE A 121 19.15 -7.62 27.27
C ILE A 121 18.94 -8.94 27.99
N ARG A 122 19.83 -9.93 27.84
CA ARG A 122 19.75 -11.20 28.60
C ARG A 122 19.70 -10.96 30.10
N GLU A 123 20.61 -10.15 30.64
CA GLU A 123 20.61 -9.79 32.07
C GLU A 123 19.29 -9.16 32.51
N SER A 124 18.68 -8.33 31.66
CA SER A 124 17.43 -7.63 31.98
C SER A 124 16.24 -8.58 31.91
N VAL A 125 16.15 -9.42 30.87
CA VAL A 125 15.15 -10.48 30.72
C VAL A 125 15.22 -11.45 31.89
N ASP A 126 16.42 -11.90 32.30
CA ASP A 126 16.61 -12.77 33.46
C ASP A 126 16.14 -12.14 34.76
N ILE A 127 16.21 -10.81 34.91
CA ILE A 127 15.71 -10.10 36.09
C ILE A 127 14.18 -10.02 36.06
N LEU A 128 13.61 -9.67 34.90
CA LEU A 128 12.16 -9.56 34.71
C LEU A 128 11.48 -10.90 35.02
N PHE A 129 11.87 -11.98 34.33
CA PHE A 129 11.19 -13.27 34.44
C PHE A 129 11.59 -14.10 35.68
N ARG A 130 12.26 -13.49 36.67
CA ARG A 130 12.25 -14.01 38.06
C ARG A 130 10.91 -13.79 38.74
N ASN A 131 10.21 -12.72 38.37
CA ASN A 131 8.98 -12.28 39.01
C ASN A 131 7.74 -12.41 38.10
N TYR A 132 7.96 -12.58 36.79
CA TYR A 132 6.90 -12.74 35.79
C TYR A 132 7.01 -14.08 35.08
N ASP A 133 5.87 -14.59 34.63
CA ASP A 133 5.83 -15.80 33.82
C ASP A 133 6.21 -15.46 32.37
N ARG A 134 7.21 -16.17 31.86
CA ARG A 134 7.75 -15.95 30.51
C ARG A 134 6.84 -16.50 29.43
N ASP A 135 6.08 -17.56 29.72
CA ASP A 135 5.15 -18.13 28.76
C ASP A 135 4.01 -17.16 28.44
N LYS A 136 3.81 -16.14 29.29
CA LYS A 136 2.85 -15.06 29.10
C LYS A 136 3.35 -13.89 28.27
N ALA A 137 4.61 -13.92 27.82
CA ALA A 137 5.20 -12.81 27.09
C ALA A 137 4.53 -12.61 25.71
N LEU A 138 4.13 -11.38 25.44
CA LEU A 138 3.61 -10.89 24.18
C LEU A 138 4.62 -9.91 23.60
N LEU A 139 5.01 -10.14 22.35
CA LEU A 139 5.99 -9.31 21.67
C LEU A 139 5.33 -8.38 20.67
N GLU A 140 5.76 -7.13 20.68
CA GLU A 140 5.27 -6.09 19.80
C GLU A 140 3.71 -5.97 19.76
N PRO A 141 2.98 -6.16 20.89
CA PRO A 141 1.52 -6.00 20.88
C PRO A 141 1.13 -4.58 20.47
N SER A 142 0.15 -4.49 19.57
CA SER A 142 -0.40 -3.22 19.10
C SER A 142 -1.69 -2.86 19.84
N PHE A 143 -1.93 -1.56 19.99
CA PHE A 143 -3.11 -1.03 20.67
C PHE A 143 -3.73 0.10 19.87
N VAL A 144 -5.06 0.18 19.92
CA VAL A 144 -5.85 1.34 19.49
C VAL A 144 -6.64 1.83 20.70
N CYS A 145 -6.49 3.08 21.10
CA CYS A 145 -7.22 3.69 22.19
C CYS A 145 -8.04 4.86 21.66
N LYS A 146 -9.30 4.58 21.28
CA LYS A 146 -10.22 5.62 20.77
C LYS A 146 -10.49 6.68 21.82
N GLN A 147 -10.62 6.30 23.10
CA GLN A 147 -10.87 7.26 24.19
C GLN A 147 -9.79 8.34 24.31
N LEU A 148 -8.52 8.00 24.03
CA LEU A 148 -7.40 8.95 24.02
C LEU A 148 -7.04 9.45 22.61
N GLY A 149 -7.65 8.87 21.58
CA GLY A 149 -7.27 9.08 20.18
C GLY A 149 -5.80 8.74 19.89
N LEU A 150 -5.34 7.61 20.44
CA LEU A 150 -3.97 7.13 20.35
C LEU A 150 -3.91 5.74 19.75
N LYS A 151 -2.77 5.41 19.15
CA LYS A 151 -2.38 4.04 18.84
C LYS A 151 -0.89 3.86 19.06
N GLY A 152 -0.45 2.64 19.27
CA GLY A 152 0.97 2.37 19.44
C GLY A 152 1.28 0.89 19.49
N ARG A 153 2.56 0.60 19.66
CA ARG A 153 3.10 -0.75 19.72
C ARG A 153 4.18 -0.80 20.79
N VAL A 154 4.00 -1.69 21.76
CA VAL A 154 4.90 -1.85 22.90
C VAL A 154 5.86 -2.98 22.59
N ASP A 155 7.15 -2.86 22.94
CA ASP A 155 8.13 -3.92 22.62
C ASP A 155 7.81 -5.25 23.33
N LEU A 156 7.51 -5.23 24.64
CA LEU A 156 7.17 -6.42 25.41
C LEU A 156 6.08 -6.14 26.45
N MET A 157 5.13 -7.06 26.58
CA MET A 157 4.10 -7.06 27.63
C MET A 157 3.82 -8.49 28.11
N THR A 158 3.15 -8.68 29.25
CA THR A 158 2.52 -9.97 29.59
C THR A 158 1.02 -9.97 29.27
N ASP A 159 0.47 -11.13 28.90
CA ASP A 159 -0.95 -11.30 28.57
C ASP A 159 -1.91 -11.00 29.74
N ASP A 160 -1.40 -11.09 30.97
CA ASP A 160 -2.09 -10.72 32.20
C ASP A 160 -1.93 -9.24 32.59
N LEU A 161 -1.33 -8.43 31.70
CA LEU A 161 -1.15 -6.99 31.82
C LEU A 161 -0.34 -6.55 33.05
N ARG A 162 0.44 -7.44 33.68
CA ARG A 162 1.23 -7.13 34.89
C ARG A 162 2.59 -6.52 34.61
N LEU A 163 3.14 -6.75 33.42
CA LEU A 163 4.44 -6.21 33.00
C LEU A 163 4.30 -5.52 31.65
N LEU A 164 4.85 -4.32 31.54
CA LEU A 164 5.03 -3.59 30.29
C LEU A 164 6.47 -3.09 30.20
N VAL A 165 7.15 -3.35 29.08
CA VAL A 165 8.52 -2.93 28.85
C VAL A 165 8.63 -2.21 27.51
N GLU A 166 9.13 -0.98 27.55
CA GLU A 166 9.56 -0.24 26.37
C GLU A 166 11.08 -0.25 26.29
N GLN A 167 11.63 -0.63 25.14
CA GLN A 167 13.04 -0.76 24.87
C GLN A 167 13.59 0.49 24.16
N LYS A 168 14.80 0.90 24.54
CA LYS A 168 15.57 1.95 23.87
C LYS A 168 17.04 1.55 23.74
N SER A 169 17.54 1.48 22.51
CA SER A 169 18.97 1.19 22.26
C SER A 169 19.92 2.37 22.46
N GLY A 170 19.37 3.58 22.59
CA GLY A 170 20.12 4.83 22.66
C GLY A 170 20.72 5.15 24.03
N LYS A 171 21.28 6.36 24.15
CA LYS A 171 21.70 6.90 25.45
C LYS A 171 20.48 7.35 26.25
N LYS A 172 20.57 7.25 27.58
CA LYS A 172 19.73 7.96 28.53
C LYS A 172 20.39 9.23 29.02
N TRP A 173 19.63 10.15 29.63
CA TRP A 173 20.16 11.21 30.48
C TRP A 173 20.54 10.63 31.85
N VAL A 174 20.62 11.45 32.90
CA VAL A 174 20.86 10.96 34.27
C VAL A 174 19.80 9.92 34.67
N SER A 175 18.53 10.17 34.34
CA SER A 175 17.41 9.24 34.50
C SER A 175 16.91 8.72 33.14
N TYR A 176 16.09 9.51 32.45
CA TYR A 176 15.43 9.16 31.19
C TYR A 176 15.45 10.35 30.22
N ARG A 177 15.25 10.10 28.92
CA ARG A 177 14.87 11.16 27.97
C ARG A 177 13.38 11.40 28.10
N GLU A 178 12.96 12.67 28.11
CA GLU A 178 11.55 13.07 28.30
C GLU A 178 10.63 12.39 27.28
N ALA A 179 10.99 12.39 25.99
CA ALA A 179 10.26 11.66 24.95
C ALA A 179 10.05 10.17 25.29
N HIS A 180 11.08 9.47 25.78
CA HIS A 180 10.94 8.05 26.13
C HIS A 180 10.02 7.85 27.33
N PHE A 181 10.10 8.75 28.31
CA PHE A 181 9.23 8.73 29.49
C PHE A 181 7.77 8.98 29.11
N VAL A 182 7.51 10.00 28.28
CA VAL A 182 6.16 10.31 27.75
C VAL A 182 5.59 9.13 26.96
N GLN A 183 6.39 8.46 26.14
CA GLN A 183 5.93 7.30 25.38
C GLN A 183 5.35 6.22 26.30
N VAL A 184 6.04 5.94 27.41
CA VAL A 184 5.60 4.96 28.40
C VAL A 184 4.39 5.44 29.21
N LEU A 185 4.34 6.73 29.58
CA LEU A 185 3.14 7.31 30.22
C LEU A 185 1.90 7.22 29.33
N LEU A 186 2.06 7.35 28.02
CA LEU A 186 0.95 7.18 27.08
C LEU A 186 0.47 5.73 27.02
N TYR A 187 1.36 4.75 27.08
CA TYR A 187 0.96 3.34 27.22
C TYR A 187 0.27 3.07 28.55
N TYR A 188 0.70 3.69 29.64
CA TYR A 188 -0.02 3.64 30.91
C TYR A 188 -1.45 4.18 30.78
N GLY A 189 -1.61 5.28 30.05
CA GLY A 189 -2.92 5.81 29.67
C GLY A 189 -3.75 4.77 28.89
N VAL A 190 -3.17 4.13 27.86
CA VAL A 190 -3.87 3.07 27.13
C VAL A 190 -4.34 1.96 28.07
N LEU A 191 -3.48 1.48 28.99
CA LEU A 191 -3.86 0.47 29.97
C LEU A 191 -5.01 0.90 30.88
N ARG A 192 -4.95 2.14 31.38
CA ARG A 192 -5.95 2.73 32.26
C ARG A 192 -7.31 2.90 31.57
N TYR A 193 -7.33 3.46 30.36
CA TYR A 193 -8.57 3.84 29.69
C TYR A 193 -9.18 2.73 28.82
N ASN A 194 -8.36 1.91 28.13
CA ASN A 194 -8.89 0.80 27.34
C ASN A 194 -9.24 -0.43 28.18
N PHE A 195 -8.35 -0.83 29.09
CA PHE A 195 -8.48 -2.11 29.81
C PHE A 195 -9.06 -1.95 31.23
N GLN A 196 -9.38 -0.71 31.64
CA GLN A 196 -9.88 -0.38 32.99
C GLN A 196 -9.00 -0.96 34.10
N HIS A 197 -7.72 -1.18 33.82
CA HIS A 197 -6.80 -1.78 34.76
C HIS A 197 -6.30 -0.67 35.68
N GLU A 198 -6.57 -0.81 36.98
CA GLU A 198 -6.01 0.11 37.97
C GLU A 198 -4.50 0.05 37.88
N ALA A 199 -3.94 1.21 37.68
CA ALA A 199 -2.60 1.35 37.16
C ALA A 199 -1.53 1.24 38.28
N ASP A 200 -1.99 1.02 39.52
CA ASP A 200 -1.19 0.66 40.70
C ASP A 200 -0.71 -0.81 40.69
N GLY A 201 -1.19 -1.64 39.74
CA GLY A 201 -0.85 -3.06 39.64
C GLY A 201 0.08 -3.47 38.50
N VAL A 202 0.45 -2.55 37.61
CA VAL A 202 1.28 -2.84 36.42
C VAL A 202 2.71 -2.38 36.65
N ASP A 203 3.67 -3.29 36.53
CA ASP A 203 5.10 -2.96 36.52
C ASP A 203 5.50 -2.45 35.14
N VAL A 204 5.80 -1.15 35.07
CA VAL A 204 6.15 -0.48 33.83
C VAL A 204 7.62 -0.11 33.83
N ARG A 205 8.34 -0.64 32.83
CA ARG A 205 9.79 -0.54 32.73
C ARG A 205 10.22 0.15 31.45
N LEU A 206 11.27 0.94 31.56
CA LEU A 206 12.02 1.45 30.42
C LEU A 206 13.39 0.76 30.38
N LEU A 207 13.63 -0.04 29.34
CA LEU A 207 14.84 -0.82 29.14
C LEU A 207 15.80 -0.11 28.18
N TYR A 208 16.86 0.50 28.72
CA TYR A 208 17.97 0.99 27.91
C TYR A 208 19.02 -0.11 27.68
N SER A 209 18.89 -0.85 26.57
CA SER A 209 19.76 -2.01 26.25
C SER A 209 21.25 -1.65 26.11
N LYS A 210 21.58 -0.38 25.92
CA LYS A 210 22.96 0.13 25.94
C LYS A 210 23.68 -0.07 27.29
N TYR A 211 22.96 -0.17 28.40
CA TYR A 211 23.53 -0.22 29.75
C TYR A 211 23.22 -1.57 30.42
N PRO A 212 24.08 -2.05 31.34
CA PRO A 212 23.79 -3.24 32.14
C PRO A 212 22.48 -3.10 32.91
N ALA A 213 21.79 -4.20 33.21
CA ALA A 213 20.42 -4.17 33.73
C ALA A 213 20.25 -3.28 34.98
N ALA A 214 21.22 -3.29 35.90
CA ALA A 214 21.21 -2.45 37.11
C ALA A 214 21.15 -0.92 36.84
N GLN A 215 21.51 -0.49 35.64
CA GLN A 215 21.42 0.91 35.19
C GLN A 215 20.46 1.09 34.01
N GLY A 216 20.20 0.03 33.24
CA GLY A 216 19.42 0.07 32.01
C GLY A 216 17.93 -0.21 32.21
N LEU A 217 17.56 -1.05 33.18
CA LEU A 217 16.18 -1.41 33.47
C LEU A 217 15.62 -0.47 34.54
N LEU A 218 14.84 0.51 34.13
CA LEU A 218 14.38 1.60 35.00
C LEU A 218 12.89 1.47 35.31
N ASP A 219 12.52 1.66 36.58
CA ASP A 219 11.14 1.94 36.99
C ASP A 219 10.68 3.28 36.40
N VAL A 220 9.44 3.29 35.90
CA VAL A 220 8.80 4.49 35.36
C VAL A 220 7.70 4.92 36.35
N PRO A 221 7.90 6.02 37.11
CA PRO A 221 6.84 6.50 37.99
C PRO A 221 5.69 7.10 37.17
N ASN A 222 4.46 6.98 37.68
CA ASN A 222 3.34 7.69 37.11
C ASN A 222 3.55 9.22 37.23
N ASN A 223 3.16 9.96 36.20
CA ASN A 223 3.18 11.42 36.16
C ASN A 223 1.97 11.93 35.38
N ASP A 224 0.86 12.13 36.11
CA ASP A 224 -0.41 12.57 35.54
C ASP A 224 -0.33 13.95 34.88
N GLU A 225 0.51 14.87 35.38
CA GLU A 225 0.65 16.20 34.80
C GLU A 225 1.24 16.13 33.40
N LEU A 226 2.34 15.39 33.24
CA LEU A 226 3.00 15.22 31.95
C LEU A 226 2.16 14.37 30.98
N PHE A 227 1.44 13.37 31.49
CA PHE A 227 0.45 12.62 30.70
C PHE A 227 -0.64 13.56 30.14
N ARG A 228 -1.25 14.40 30.98
CA ARG A 228 -2.25 15.39 30.56
C ARG A 228 -1.67 16.43 29.59
N GLU A 229 -0.40 16.80 29.74
CA GLU A 229 0.30 17.64 28.77
C GLU A 229 0.45 16.95 27.40
N ALA A 230 0.79 15.66 27.37
CA ALA A 230 0.88 14.89 26.14
C ALA A 230 -0.46 14.79 25.40
N ILE A 231 -1.56 14.61 26.12
CA ILE A 231 -2.90 14.61 25.52
C ILE A 231 -3.29 16.01 25.00
N ARG A 232 -2.94 17.08 25.71
CA ARG A 232 -3.11 18.46 25.20
C ARG A 232 -2.31 18.71 23.92
N LEU A 233 -1.07 18.24 23.85
CA LEU A 233 -0.25 18.33 22.64
C LEU A 233 -0.87 17.52 21.49
N ARG A 234 -1.37 16.32 21.76
CA ARG A 234 -2.08 15.49 20.79
C ARG A 234 -3.30 16.20 20.22
N ASN A 235 -4.12 16.84 21.06
CA ASN A 235 -5.27 17.62 20.62
C ASN A 235 -4.87 18.77 19.69
N ARG A 236 -3.79 19.49 20.03
CA ARG A 236 -3.24 20.57 19.18
C ARG A 236 -2.71 20.05 17.84
N ILE A 237 -2.11 18.85 17.82
CA ILE A 237 -1.66 18.19 16.58
C ILE A 237 -2.85 17.87 15.68
N VAL A 238 -3.85 17.17 16.21
CA VAL A 238 -5.03 16.74 15.45
C VAL A 238 -5.80 17.93 14.90
N ALA A 239 -6.03 18.96 15.73
CA ALA A 239 -6.69 20.17 15.29
C ALA A 239 -5.91 20.89 14.17
N LEU A 240 -4.58 20.87 14.22
CA LEU A 240 -3.74 21.45 13.18
C LEU A 240 -3.80 20.65 11.86
N GLU A 241 -3.83 19.33 11.92
CA GLU A 241 -4.00 18.49 10.71
C GLU A 241 -5.37 18.72 10.05
N ILE A 242 -6.44 18.78 10.86
CA ILE A 242 -7.79 19.08 10.36
C ILE A 242 -7.87 20.50 9.80
N LYS A 243 -7.19 21.46 10.44
CA LYS A 243 -7.07 22.83 9.92
C LYS A 243 -6.41 22.84 8.54
N ILE A 244 -5.33 22.09 8.33
CA ILE A 244 -4.69 21.99 7.01
C ILE A 244 -5.64 21.36 5.99
N ALA A 245 -6.40 20.33 6.38
CA ALA A 245 -7.37 19.69 5.50
C ALA A 245 -8.52 20.63 5.11
N ARG A 246 -9.02 21.46 6.05
CA ARG A 246 -10.18 22.35 5.83
C ARG A 246 -9.81 23.70 5.22
N GLU A 247 -8.72 24.33 5.68
CA GLU A 247 -8.31 25.70 5.31
C GLU A 247 -7.11 25.73 4.35
N GLY A 248 -6.49 24.59 4.08
CA GLY A 248 -5.33 24.46 3.21
C GLY A 248 -3.99 24.66 3.91
N PHE A 249 -2.93 24.13 3.29
CA PHE A 249 -1.56 24.16 3.83
C PHE A 249 -0.98 25.57 3.94
N ALA A 250 -1.45 26.50 3.12
CA ALA A 250 -1.08 27.93 3.18
C ALA A 250 -1.33 28.55 4.57
N SER A 251 -2.32 28.03 5.31
CA SER A 251 -2.66 28.50 6.67
C SER A 251 -1.58 28.17 7.71
N VAL A 252 -0.72 27.18 7.44
CA VAL A 252 0.31 26.69 8.38
C VAL A 252 1.72 26.94 7.88
N LEU A 253 1.94 27.03 6.56
CA LEU A 253 3.27 27.21 5.97
C LEU A 253 4.07 28.38 6.58
N PRO A 254 3.51 29.59 6.78
CA PRO A 254 4.24 30.70 7.41
C PRO A 254 4.67 30.43 8.86
N LEU A 255 3.96 29.54 9.57
CA LEU A 255 4.25 29.16 10.95
C LEU A 255 5.37 28.12 11.04
N LEU A 256 5.66 27.40 9.96
CA LEU A 256 6.73 26.40 9.90
C LEU A 256 8.11 27.08 9.86
N GLN A 257 8.51 27.69 10.98
CA GLN A 257 9.80 28.32 11.18
C GLN A 257 10.47 27.79 12.46
N PRO A 258 11.80 27.61 12.48
CA PRO A 258 12.50 27.10 13.66
C PRO A 258 12.20 27.93 14.92
N ASP A 259 12.17 29.25 14.81
CA ASP A 259 12.04 30.16 15.95
C ASP A 259 10.67 30.05 16.65
N VAL A 260 9.64 29.55 15.96
CA VAL A 260 8.31 29.28 16.54
C VAL A 260 8.32 28.09 17.51
N LEU A 261 9.30 27.18 17.39
CA LEU A 261 9.37 25.94 18.16
C LEU A 261 10.13 26.07 19.48
N LEU A 262 10.89 27.15 19.66
CA LEU A 262 11.63 27.42 20.89
C LEU A 262 10.66 27.97 21.95
N GLU A 263 10.18 27.09 22.82
CA GLU A 263 9.30 27.48 23.94
C GLU A 263 10.08 27.61 25.27
N LYS A 264 11.26 26.98 25.37
CA LYS A 264 12.12 26.97 26.56
C LYS A 264 13.35 27.88 26.33
N GLU A 265 13.24 29.17 26.66
CA GLU A 265 14.29 30.19 26.44
C GLU A 265 15.66 29.79 26.99
N GLN A 266 15.72 29.06 28.09
CA GLN A 266 16.95 28.55 28.70
C GLN A 266 17.73 27.57 27.81
N LYS A 267 17.12 27.05 26.73
CA LYS A 267 17.77 26.19 25.74
C LYS A 267 18.14 26.92 24.45
N ALA A 268 17.95 28.24 24.38
CA ALA A 268 18.20 29.05 23.20
C ALA A 268 19.59 28.81 22.58
N ASP A 269 20.67 28.84 23.38
CA ASP A 269 22.04 28.66 22.86
C ASP A 269 22.21 27.29 22.17
N PHE A 270 21.78 26.21 22.82
CA PHE A 270 21.82 24.87 22.24
C PHE A 270 20.94 24.77 20.98
N PHE A 271 19.73 25.34 21.04
CA PHE A 271 18.78 25.33 19.94
C PHE A 271 19.34 26.03 18.70
N PHE A 272 19.80 27.28 18.85
CA PHE A 272 20.33 28.07 17.74
C PHE A 272 21.61 27.46 17.16
N ARG A 273 22.44 26.82 17.99
CA ARG A 273 23.70 26.23 17.54
C ARG A 273 23.56 24.87 16.85
N TYR A 274 22.65 24.02 17.30
CA TYR A 274 22.60 22.62 16.86
C TYR A 274 21.27 22.22 16.22
N ILE A 275 20.14 22.75 16.68
CA ILE A 275 18.81 22.33 16.21
C ILE A 275 18.37 23.18 15.03
N ARG A 276 18.39 24.51 15.16
CA ARG A 276 17.96 25.45 14.11
C ARG A 276 18.60 25.17 12.74
N PRO A 277 19.93 24.94 12.60
CA PRO A 277 20.53 24.69 11.28
C PRO A 277 20.00 23.42 10.60
N GLU A 278 19.63 22.39 11.37
CA GLU A 278 19.01 21.19 10.81
C GLU A 278 17.58 21.48 10.33
N MET A 279 16.80 22.21 11.13
CA MET A 279 15.41 22.55 10.78
C MET A 279 15.33 23.49 9.58
N GLU A 280 16.22 24.48 9.50
CA GLU A 280 16.32 25.37 8.33
C GLU A 280 16.62 24.56 7.07
N ARG A 281 17.52 23.57 7.12
CA ARG A 281 17.81 22.70 5.96
C ARG A 281 16.59 21.91 5.49
N VAL A 282 15.67 21.59 6.38
CA VAL A 282 14.42 20.89 6.05
C VAL A 282 13.37 21.84 5.49
N LEU A 283 13.25 23.04 6.06
CA LEU A 283 12.15 23.97 5.79
C LEU A 283 12.45 25.00 4.70
N GLN A 284 13.71 25.40 4.54
CA GLN A 284 14.12 26.38 3.54
C GLN A 284 13.65 26.04 2.10
N PRO A 285 13.67 24.77 1.65
CA PRO A 285 13.13 24.43 0.33
C PRO A 285 11.65 24.78 0.13
N LEU A 286 10.83 24.76 1.19
CA LEU A 286 9.41 25.15 1.12
C LEU A 286 9.26 26.68 1.06
N HIS A 287 10.04 27.41 1.85
CA HIS A 287 9.96 28.88 1.93
C HIS A 287 10.58 29.60 0.72
N ASN A 288 11.45 28.91 -0.04
CA ASN A 288 12.13 29.45 -1.21
C ASN A 288 11.46 29.08 -2.54
N LEU A 289 10.24 28.51 -2.51
CA LEU A 289 9.51 28.17 -3.73
C LEU A 289 9.09 29.45 -4.48
N THR A 290 9.01 29.35 -5.82
CA THR A 290 8.34 30.38 -6.62
C THR A 290 6.83 30.33 -6.33
N PRO A 291 6.06 31.41 -6.60
CA PRO A 291 4.62 31.41 -6.33
C PRO A 291 3.86 30.25 -6.99
N GLN A 292 4.26 29.84 -8.19
CA GLN A 292 3.66 28.70 -8.91
C GLN A 292 3.98 27.36 -8.25
N LEU A 293 5.25 27.16 -7.85
CA LEU A 293 5.67 25.96 -7.12
C LEU A 293 5.00 25.88 -5.76
N GLN A 294 4.86 27.02 -5.08
CA GLN A 294 4.19 27.10 -3.80
C GLN A 294 2.71 26.72 -3.91
N ASP A 295 1.97 27.26 -4.90
CA ASP A 295 0.57 26.89 -5.15
C ASP A 295 0.41 25.39 -5.42
N TYR A 296 1.29 24.80 -6.25
CA TYR A 296 1.29 23.35 -6.50
C TYR A 296 1.50 22.55 -5.20
N VAL A 297 2.54 22.89 -4.42
CA VAL A 297 2.88 22.16 -3.19
C VAL A 297 1.78 22.34 -2.14
N GLU A 298 1.24 23.54 -1.98
CA GLU A 298 0.15 23.81 -1.03
C GLU A 298 -1.09 22.99 -1.36
N ARG A 299 -1.50 22.91 -2.64
CA ARG A 299 -2.65 22.10 -3.06
C ARG A 299 -2.39 20.61 -2.85
N MET A 300 -1.23 20.10 -3.25
CA MET A 300 -0.90 18.68 -3.10
C MET A 300 -0.79 18.27 -1.62
N VAL A 301 -0.20 19.10 -0.76
CA VAL A 301 -0.14 18.83 0.67
C VAL A 301 -1.55 18.88 1.28
N THR A 302 -2.37 19.86 0.90
CA THR A 302 -3.77 19.95 1.34
C THR A 302 -4.56 18.71 0.95
N PHE A 303 -4.45 18.28 -0.31
CA PHE A 303 -5.07 17.06 -0.84
C PHE A 303 -4.66 15.82 -0.04
N VAL A 304 -3.36 15.68 0.29
CA VAL A 304 -2.83 14.57 1.10
C VAL A 304 -3.42 14.54 2.52
N TYR A 305 -3.62 15.70 3.16
CA TYR A 305 -4.28 15.77 4.48
C TYR A 305 -5.79 15.52 4.41
N ARG A 306 -6.49 16.01 3.38
CA ARG A 306 -7.92 15.69 3.17
C ARG A 306 -8.14 14.21 2.92
N GLU A 307 -7.25 13.58 2.16
CA GLU A 307 -7.28 12.14 1.93
C GLU A 307 -7.08 11.35 3.24
N GLN A 308 -6.13 11.77 4.09
CA GLN A 308 -5.94 11.18 5.41
C GLN A 308 -7.23 11.28 6.26
N LEU A 309 -7.89 12.44 6.24
CA LEU A 309 -9.10 12.67 7.03
C LEU A 309 -10.29 11.84 6.52
N ALA A 310 -10.50 11.79 5.20
CA ALA A 310 -11.53 10.96 4.59
C ALA A 310 -11.33 9.46 4.91
N ALA A 311 -10.07 9.01 4.95
CA ALA A 311 -9.72 7.65 5.34
C ALA A 311 -10.10 7.30 6.79
N VAL A 312 -10.13 8.28 7.70
CA VAL A 312 -10.55 8.07 9.08
C VAL A 312 -12.06 7.85 9.15
N THR A 313 -12.85 8.68 8.46
CA THR A 313 -14.31 8.57 8.41
C THR A 313 -14.77 7.20 7.89
N LEU A 314 -14.14 6.71 6.82
CA LEU A 314 -14.49 5.43 6.19
C LEU A 314 -14.17 4.19 7.06
N ARG A 315 -13.22 4.28 8.02
CA ARG A 315 -12.84 3.11 8.85
C ARG A 315 -13.96 2.60 9.73
N GLY A 316 -14.90 3.47 10.15
CA GLY A 316 -16.05 3.05 10.94
C GLY A 316 -17.02 2.13 10.20
N GLU A 317 -16.87 2.00 8.88
CA GLU A 317 -17.80 1.30 7.99
C GLU A 317 -17.19 0.01 7.37
N LEU A 318 -15.93 -0.31 7.68
CA LEU A 318 -15.27 -1.49 7.10
C LEU A 318 -15.75 -2.79 7.74
N PRO A 319 -15.94 -3.87 6.94
CA PRO A 319 -16.41 -5.15 7.44
C PRO A 319 -15.38 -5.79 8.39
N VAL A 320 -15.87 -6.43 9.45
CA VAL A 320 -15.05 -7.17 10.41
C VAL A 320 -15.33 -8.66 10.25
N LEU A 321 -14.29 -9.47 10.07
CA LEU A 321 -14.45 -10.93 10.07
C LEU A 321 -14.48 -11.41 11.52
N THR A 322 -15.63 -11.85 11.99
CA THR A 322 -15.90 -12.24 13.38
C THR A 322 -16.17 -13.74 13.52
N GLY A 323 -16.23 -14.28 14.74
CA GLY A 323 -16.61 -15.68 14.95
C GLY A 323 -15.55 -16.69 14.52
N LEU A 324 -14.34 -16.24 14.18
CA LEU A 324 -13.25 -17.10 13.74
C LEU A 324 -12.76 -17.94 14.91
N ARG A 325 -12.50 -19.23 14.67
CA ARG A 325 -12.04 -20.17 15.70
C ARG A 325 -10.76 -20.86 15.27
N PRO A 326 -9.86 -21.20 16.20
CA PRO A 326 -8.67 -21.99 15.88
C PRO A 326 -9.07 -23.33 15.22
N ASP A 327 -8.30 -23.79 14.24
CA ASP A 327 -8.57 -25.08 13.56
C ASP A 327 -8.49 -26.27 14.54
N GLY A 328 -7.70 -26.14 15.61
CA GLY A 328 -7.46 -27.18 16.62
C GLY A 328 -6.15 -27.92 16.40
N SER A 329 -5.44 -27.65 15.30
CA SER A 329 -4.02 -27.93 15.17
C SER A 329 -3.22 -26.96 16.03
N VAL A 330 -2.37 -27.47 16.91
CA VAL A 330 -1.39 -26.65 17.62
C VAL A 330 -0.56 -25.93 16.55
N THR A 331 -0.53 -24.61 16.63
CA THR A 331 0.22 -23.78 15.70
C THR A 331 1.70 -24.20 15.71
N GLN A 332 2.20 -24.80 14.61
CA GLN A 332 3.58 -25.27 14.54
C GLN A 332 4.58 -24.14 14.25
N GLN A 333 4.11 -23.02 13.70
CA GLN A 333 4.92 -21.88 13.32
C GLN A 333 4.51 -20.62 14.11
N PRO A 334 5.43 -19.96 14.81
CA PRO A 334 5.11 -18.85 15.71
C PRO A 334 4.57 -17.60 14.98
N ASP A 335 4.76 -17.49 13.67
CA ASP A 335 4.32 -16.36 12.86
C ASP A 335 3.05 -16.63 12.06
N THR A 336 2.42 -17.79 12.16
CA THR A 336 1.30 -18.18 11.29
C THR A 336 0.10 -18.60 12.11
N VAL A 337 -1.05 -17.98 11.93
CA VAL A 337 -2.30 -18.32 12.63
C VAL A 337 -3.33 -18.82 11.64
N GLU A 338 -3.84 -20.04 11.88
CA GLU A 338 -4.87 -20.69 11.06
C GLU A 338 -6.20 -20.71 11.80
N LEU A 339 -7.22 -20.14 11.18
CA LEU A 339 -8.55 -19.94 11.76
C LEU A 339 -9.63 -20.53 10.84
N LYS A 340 -10.52 -21.32 11.42
CA LYS A 340 -11.78 -21.74 10.81
C LYS A 340 -12.79 -20.60 10.81
N CYS A 341 -13.41 -20.41 9.67
CA CYS A 341 -14.58 -19.57 9.50
C CYS A 341 -15.80 -20.23 10.16
N PRO A 342 -16.69 -19.46 10.82
CA PRO A 342 -17.97 -19.98 11.28
C PRO A 342 -18.83 -20.44 10.08
N PRO A 343 -19.85 -21.30 10.29
CA PRO A 343 -20.79 -21.66 9.24
C PRO A 343 -21.41 -20.43 8.56
N PRO A 344 -21.70 -20.47 7.24
CA PRO A 344 -22.22 -19.31 6.50
C PRO A 344 -23.48 -18.68 7.11
N ASP A 345 -24.34 -19.48 7.73
CA ASP A 345 -25.58 -19.05 8.41
C ASP A 345 -25.33 -18.34 9.76
N GLU A 346 -24.13 -18.47 10.32
CA GLU A 346 -23.71 -17.78 11.55
C GLU A 346 -22.85 -16.53 11.27
N ARG A 347 -22.53 -16.23 9.99
CA ARG A 347 -21.70 -15.08 9.61
C ARG A 347 -22.52 -13.79 9.54
N ASP A 348 -22.05 -12.77 10.24
CA ASP A 348 -22.55 -11.39 10.14
C ASP A 348 -21.48 -10.44 9.57
N TRP A 349 -20.72 -10.94 8.58
CA TRP A 349 -19.55 -10.22 8.03
C TRP A 349 -19.92 -9.15 7.01
N GLY A 350 -21.19 -9.05 6.63
CA GLY A 350 -21.62 -8.24 5.50
C GLY A 350 -20.89 -8.62 4.21
N GLU A 351 -20.52 -7.62 3.41
CA GLU A 351 -19.70 -7.80 2.22
C GLU A 351 -18.22 -8.02 2.62
N ILE A 352 -17.69 -9.22 2.43
CA ILE A 352 -16.27 -9.52 2.71
C ILE A 352 -15.37 -8.78 1.72
N ASP A 353 -14.55 -7.86 2.20
CA ASP A 353 -13.56 -7.10 1.39
C ASP A 353 -12.10 -7.56 1.60
N TYR A 354 -11.87 -8.73 2.18
CA TYR A 354 -10.51 -9.19 2.45
C TYR A 354 -9.93 -9.99 1.28
N ARG A 355 -8.60 -9.95 1.10
CA ARG A 355 -7.85 -10.82 0.16
C ARG A 355 -6.50 -11.23 0.72
N ARG A 356 -5.91 -12.24 0.08
CA ARG A 356 -4.49 -12.55 0.24
C ARG A 356 -3.64 -11.30 -0.03
N GLY A 357 -2.73 -10.99 0.88
CA GLY A 357 -1.84 -9.84 0.84
C GLY A 357 -2.34 -8.62 1.63
N ASP A 358 -3.59 -8.61 2.10
CA ASP A 358 -4.11 -7.50 2.90
C ASP A 358 -3.51 -7.50 4.31
N ALA A 359 -3.11 -6.31 4.77
CA ALA A 359 -2.65 -6.11 6.13
C ALA A 359 -3.85 -6.02 7.09
N VAL A 360 -3.77 -6.75 8.21
CA VAL A 360 -4.89 -6.90 9.15
C VAL A 360 -4.44 -6.85 10.61
N TYR A 361 -5.39 -6.47 11.47
CA TYR A 361 -5.35 -6.72 12.90
C TYR A 361 -6.10 -8.01 13.19
N LEU A 362 -5.44 -8.95 13.87
CA LEU A 362 -6.04 -10.13 14.48
C LEU A 362 -6.14 -9.90 15.99
N TYR A 363 -7.29 -10.20 16.59
CA TYR A 363 -7.46 -10.10 18.04
C TYR A 363 -8.54 -11.06 18.55
N ARG A 364 -8.41 -11.46 19.82
CA ARG A 364 -9.39 -12.32 20.52
C ARG A 364 -10.44 -11.44 21.20
N TYR A 365 -11.71 -11.82 21.13
CA TYR A 365 -12.81 -11.11 21.80
C TYR A 365 -13.78 -12.10 22.50
N THR A 366 -14.50 -11.61 23.52
CA THR A 366 -15.51 -12.40 24.26
C THR A 366 -16.94 -12.04 23.86
N ASP A 367 -17.30 -10.76 23.92
CA ASP A 367 -18.67 -10.29 23.69
C ASP A 367 -18.84 -9.68 22.30
N LYS A 368 -18.18 -8.54 22.07
CA LYS A 368 -18.23 -7.83 20.79
C LYS A 368 -16.82 -7.56 20.25
N PRO A 369 -16.61 -7.69 18.93
CA PRO A 369 -15.37 -7.29 18.30
C PRO A 369 -15.21 -5.77 18.41
N ASP A 370 -14.08 -5.35 18.97
CA ASP A 370 -13.70 -3.94 19.04
C ASP A 370 -12.17 -3.86 19.13
N VAL A 371 -11.53 -3.36 18.06
CA VAL A 371 -10.09 -3.11 18.03
C VAL A 371 -9.60 -2.20 19.17
N SER A 372 -10.49 -1.40 19.77
CA SER A 372 -10.12 -0.51 20.86
C SER A 372 -10.18 -1.13 22.26
N ALA A 373 -10.72 -2.34 22.38
CA ALA A 373 -10.88 -3.03 23.67
C ALA A 373 -9.89 -4.19 23.87
N HIS A 374 -9.05 -4.49 22.88
CA HIS A 374 -8.24 -5.71 22.86
C HIS A 374 -6.79 -5.45 22.46
N ILE A 375 -5.93 -6.42 22.79
CA ILE A 375 -4.55 -6.49 22.28
C ILE A 375 -4.61 -6.94 20.82
N LEU A 376 -3.92 -6.21 19.94
CA LEU A 376 -3.97 -6.42 18.50
C LEU A 376 -2.65 -7.02 18.00
N TYR A 377 -2.76 -8.03 17.14
CA TYR A 377 -1.65 -8.64 16.42
C TYR A 377 -1.72 -8.22 14.95
N LYS A 378 -0.69 -7.51 14.47
CA LYS A 378 -0.62 -7.12 13.06
C LYS A 378 -0.12 -8.29 12.22
N GLY A 379 -0.73 -8.50 11.07
CA GLY A 379 -0.30 -9.51 10.12
C GLY A 379 -0.79 -9.25 8.70
N VAL A 380 -0.57 -10.23 7.83
CA VAL A 380 -1.00 -10.24 6.44
C VAL A 380 -1.77 -11.52 6.18
N ILE A 381 -2.92 -11.43 5.51
CA ILE A 381 -3.66 -12.62 5.07
C ILE A 381 -2.83 -13.35 4.01
N THR A 382 -2.44 -14.59 4.26
CA THR A 382 -1.68 -15.41 3.30
C THR A 382 -2.57 -16.41 2.57
N ARG A 383 -3.72 -16.77 3.17
CA ARG A 383 -4.75 -17.60 2.57
C ARG A 383 -6.13 -17.18 3.07
N LEU A 384 -7.11 -17.17 2.18
CA LEU A 384 -8.51 -16.88 2.49
C LEU A 384 -9.39 -17.81 1.65
N THR A 385 -10.23 -18.58 2.31
CA THR A 385 -11.20 -19.50 1.69
C THR A 385 -12.56 -19.35 2.37
N ASP A 386 -13.58 -20.04 1.86
CA ASP A 386 -14.90 -20.04 2.51
C ASP A 386 -14.82 -20.60 3.94
N ASP A 387 -13.94 -21.57 4.22
CA ASP A 387 -13.92 -22.30 5.50
C ASP A 387 -12.73 -21.96 6.40
N GLU A 388 -11.67 -21.39 5.85
CA GLU A 388 -10.40 -21.13 6.55
C GLU A 388 -9.75 -19.81 6.15
N ILE A 389 -9.11 -19.15 7.12
CA ILE A 389 -8.26 -17.97 6.95
C ILE A 389 -6.90 -18.26 7.59
N THR A 390 -5.82 -17.95 6.87
CA THR A 390 -4.47 -17.98 7.41
C THR A 390 -3.91 -16.56 7.43
N VAL A 391 -3.46 -16.13 8.61
CA VAL A 391 -2.81 -14.84 8.83
C VAL A 391 -1.36 -15.09 9.21
N ARG A 392 -0.42 -14.49 8.46
CA ARG A 392 0.98 -14.43 8.87
C ARG A 392 1.21 -13.17 9.69
N LEU A 393 1.53 -13.29 10.97
CA LEU A 393 1.86 -12.20 11.86
C LEU A 393 3.15 -11.52 11.42
N ASN A 394 3.24 -10.21 11.61
CA ASN A 394 4.47 -9.45 11.38
C ASN A 394 5.55 -9.81 12.40
N ASP A 395 5.12 -10.03 13.64
CA ASP A 395 5.96 -10.28 14.80
C ASP A 395 5.58 -11.66 15.38
N PRO A 396 6.42 -12.70 15.24
CA PRO A 396 6.12 -14.06 15.68
C PRO A 396 5.79 -14.14 17.18
N GLN A 397 4.79 -14.94 17.55
CA GLN A 397 4.36 -15.15 18.94
C GLN A 397 4.63 -16.59 19.36
N HIS A 398 5.28 -16.79 20.51
CA HIS A 398 5.55 -18.12 21.07
C HIS A 398 4.74 -18.43 22.33
N HIS A 399 3.86 -17.52 22.75
CA HIS A 399 2.97 -17.74 23.89
C HIS A 399 2.14 -19.02 23.65
N PRO A 400 2.30 -20.07 24.47
CA PRO A 400 1.60 -21.33 24.27
C PRO A 400 0.10 -21.11 24.42
N ASN A 401 -0.69 -21.61 23.48
CA ASN A 401 -2.14 -21.49 23.46
C ASN A 401 -2.74 -20.10 23.22
N LEU A 402 -1.93 -19.08 22.87
CA LEU A 402 -2.44 -17.72 22.61
C LEU A 402 -3.54 -17.71 21.55
N PHE A 403 -3.35 -18.52 20.50
CA PHE A 403 -4.27 -18.69 19.39
C PHE A 403 -4.96 -20.06 19.36
N ASP A 404 -4.86 -20.87 20.43
CA ASP A 404 -5.44 -22.22 20.43
C ASP A 404 -6.88 -22.25 20.94
N THR A 405 -7.31 -21.20 21.66
CA THR A 405 -8.66 -21.11 22.23
C THR A 405 -9.28 -19.72 22.11
N GLY A 406 -10.61 -19.69 22.06
CA GLY A 406 -11.40 -18.46 22.03
C GLY A 406 -11.96 -18.14 20.64
N THR A 407 -12.56 -16.96 20.54
CA THR A 407 -13.16 -16.43 19.32
C THR A 407 -12.34 -15.23 18.86
N PHE A 408 -12.04 -15.17 17.58
CA PHE A 408 -11.17 -14.17 16.98
C PHE A 408 -11.91 -13.30 15.98
N ALA A 409 -11.43 -12.06 15.85
CA ALA A 409 -11.84 -11.13 14.83
C ALA A 409 -10.63 -10.65 14.02
N ILE A 410 -10.88 -10.36 12.75
CA ILE A 410 -9.93 -9.76 11.81
C ILE A 410 -10.52 -8.43 11.29
N GLU A 411 -9.74 -7.36 11.43
CA GLU A 411 -10.02 -6.02 10.91
C GLU A 411 -8.90 -5.53 10.00
N HIS A 412 -9.20 -4.64 9.05
CA HIS A 412 -8.16 -4.01 8.24
C HIS A 412 -7.17 -3.21 9.09
N ALA A 413 -5.88 -3.47 8.92
CA ALA A 413 -4.85 -2.69 9.59
C ALA A 413 -4.59 -1.38 8.84
N SER A 414 -4.86 -0.26 9.50
CA SER A 414 -4.50 1.06 8.97
C SER A 414 -2.98 1.28 8.97
N SER A 415 -2.46 1.93 7.93
CA SER A 415 -1.08 2.42 7.91
C SER A 415 -1.03 3.93 7.68
N ASP A 416 -0.51 4.70 8.64
CA ASP A 416 -0.23 6.14 8.46
C ASP A 416 1.03 6.38 7.60
N MET A 417 1.67 5.28 7.17
CA MET A 417 2.89 5.33 6.39
C MET A 417 2.65 5.98 5.02
N THR A 418 1.44 5.87 4.45
CA THR A 418 1.10 6.44 3.15
C THR A 418 1.22 7.96 3.17
N THR A 419 0.49 8.66 4.05
CA THR A 419 0.51 10.13 4.09
C THR A 419 1.90 10.69 4.40
N THR A 420 2.61 10.12 5.37
CA THR A 420 3.98 10.58 5.69
C THR A 420 4.93 10.37 4.51
N THR A 421 4.77 9.28 3.76
CA THR A 421 5.54 9.01 2.55
C THR A 421 5.21 10.02 1.44
N SER A 422 3.94 10.36 1.24
CA SER A 422 3.50 11.39 0.30
C SER A 422 4.09 12.77 0.63
N LEU A 423 4.07 13.17 1.91
CA LEU A 423 4.67 14.43 2.36
C LEU A 423 6.19 14.46 2.13
N ARG A 424 6.89 13.35 2.38
CA ARG A 424 8.34 13.23 2.08
C ARG A 424 8.62 13.28 0.59
N SER A 425 7.77 12.66 -0.23
CA SER A 425 7.86 12.68 -1.69
C SER A 425 7.71 14.12 -2.23
N LEU A 426 6.74 14.89 -1.73
CA LEU A 426 6.58 16.31 -2.06
C LEU A 426 7.78 17.14 -1.58
N MET A 427 8.32 16.85 -0.39
CA MET A 427 9.54 17.52 0.10
C MET A 427 10.78 17.19 -0.74
N ALA A 428 10.91 15.94 -1.22
CA ALA A 428 11.96 15.55 -2.15
C ALA A 428 11.84 16.32 -3.47
N PHE A 429 10.63 16.48 -3.99
CA PHE A 429 10.35 17.33 -5.15
C PHE A 429 10.72 18.79 -4.91
N CYS A 430 10.41 19.36 -3.75
CA CYS A 430 10.79 20.74 -3.40
C CYS A 430 12.31 20.96 -3.43
N LYS A 431 13.09 19.92 -3.11
CA LYS A 431 14.56 19.93 -3.09
C LYS A 431 15.20 19.59 -4.45
N ALA A 432 14.42 19.13 -5.42
CA ALA A 432 14.93 18.78 -6.74
C ALA A 432 15.45 20.01 -7.49
N SER A 433 16.31 19.79 -8.49
CA SER A 433 16.83 20.88 -9.30
C SER A 433 15.69 21.66 -9.99
N PRO A 434 15.88 22.96 -10.28
CA PRO A 434 14.93 23.72 -11.10
C PRO A 434 14.59 23.00 -12.41
N ASP A 435 15.58 22.40 -13.08
CA ASP A 435 15.38 21.66 -14.33
C ASP A 435 14.38 20.50 -14.19
N LYS A 436 14.50 19.69 -13.12
CA LYS A 436 13.57 18.58 -12.84
C LYS A 436 12.18 19.09 -12.45
N ARG A 437 12.09 20.16 -11.64
CA ARG A 437 10.80 20.74 -11.24
C ARG A 437 10.06 21.34 -12.43
N ASP A 438 10.76 22.10 -13.26
CA ASP A 438 10.19 22.74 -14.45
C ASP A 438 9.74 21.70 -15.47
N LEU A 439 10.49 20.61 -15.65
CA LEU A 439 10.07 19.48 -16.49
C LEU A 439 8.76 18.85 -15.99
N LEU A 440 8.70 18.49 -14.70
CA LEU A 440 7.55 17.75 -14.14
C LEU A 440 6.28 18.60 -14.05
N LEU A 441 6.40 19.92 -13.97
CA LEU A 441 5.26 20.85 -14.00
C LEU A 441 4.89 21.33 -15.40
N GLY A 442 5.66 20.96 -16.44
CA GLY A 442 5.41 21.38 -17.81
C GLY A 442 5.87 22.81 -18.13
N HIS A 443 6.72 23.41 -17.29
CA HIS A 443 7.37 24.69 -17.58
C HIS A 443 8.59 24.56 -18.51
N ARG A 444 9.19 23.37 -18.58
CA ARG A 444 10.25 23.01 -19.53
C ARG A 444 9.78 21.85 -20.42
N GLU A 445 10.02 21.97 -21.72
CA GLU A 445 9.74 20.88 -22.66
C GLU A 445 10.70 19.69 -22.46
N PRO A 446 10.22 18.44 -22.67
CA PRO A 446 11.08 17.28 -22.65
C PRO A 446 12.09 17.32 -23.81
N ARG A 447 13.29 16.78 -23.59
CA ARG A 447 14.37 16.72 -24.58
C ARG A 447 14.31 15.42 -25.37
N ARG A 448 14.69 15.51 -26.64
CA ARG A 448 14.78 14.37 -27.56
C ARG A 448 16.12 14.36 -28.28
N ASP A 449 16.63 13.16 -28.56
CA ASP A 449 17.79 12.94 -29.41
C ASP A 449 17.45 11.98 -30.56
N THR A 450 17.23 12.54 -31.75
CA THR A 450 16.85 11.78 -32.96
C THR A 450 18.02 11.04 -33.61
N SER A 451 19.26 11.27 -33.15
CA SER A 451 20.44 10.54 -33.63
C SER A 451 20.44 9.09 -33.14
N LEU A 452 19.78 8.81 -32.01
CA LEU A 452 19.62 7.45 -31.51
C LEU A 452 18.75 6.60 -32.44
N LYS A 453 19.19 5.35 -32.61
CA LYS A 453 18.50 4.29 -33.34
C LYS A 453 18.32 3.07 -32.44
N LEU A 454 17.32 2.25 -32.75
CA LEU A 454 17.17 0.95 -32.11
C LEU A 454 18.40 0.08 -32.41
N SER A 455 18.81 -0.76 -31.47
CA SER A 455 19.91 -1.70 -31.68
C SER A 455 19.57 -2.74 -32.76
N HIS A 456 18.30 -3.15 -32.83
CA HIS A 456 17.72 -4.02 -33.85
C HIS A 456 16.19 -3.83 -33.88
N SER A 457 15.53 -4.48 -34.83
CA SER A 457 14.06 -4.58 -34.85
C SER A 457 13.61 -5.64 -33.84
N TYR A 458 12.70 -5.28 -32.94
CA TYR A 458 12.12 -6.18 -31.94
C TYR A 458 10.80 -6.74 -32.41
N HIS A 459 9.94 -5.84 -32.91
CA HIS A 459 8.63 -6.18 -33.41
C HIS A 459 8.07 -5.03 -34.26
N PRO A 460 7.57 -5.29 -35.48
CA PRO A 460 7.11 -4.22 -36.38
C PRO A 460 6.09 -3.25 -35.78
N PHE A 461 5.16 -3.77 -34.96
CA PHE A 461 4.13 -2.95 -34.28
C PHE A 461 4.65 -2.11 -33.10
N TYR A 462 5.84 -2.38 -32.57
CA TYR A 462 6.39 -1.69 -31.40
C TYR A 462 7.61 -0.84 -31.75
N ASP A 463 8.35 -1.17 -32.81
CA ASP A 463 9.64 -0.54 -33.14
C ASP A 463 9.60 0.99 -33.22
N ASP A 464 8.54 1.58 -33.78
CA ASP A 464 8.39 3.05 -33.80
C ASP A 464 8.28 3.65 -32.39
N ILE A 465 7.46 3.04 -31.54
CA ILE A 465 7.22 3.50 -30.16
C ILE A 465 8.48 3.28 -29.33
N LEU A 466 9.15 2.14 -29.48
CA LEU A 466 10.42 1.86 -28.81
C LEU A 466 11.49 2.86 -29.24
N LEU A 467 11.54 3.21 -30.53
CA LEU A 467 12.48 4.21 -31.03
C LEU A 467 12.20 5.58 -30.41
N ARG A 468 10.94 6.04 -30.39
CA ARG A 468 10.59 7.32 -29.75
C ARG A 468 10.91 7.32 -28.26
N ALA A 469 10.57 6.25 -27.54
CA ALA A 469 10.89 6.09 -26.13
C ALA A 469 12.41 6.09 -25.84
N LYS A 470 13.21 5.51 -26.74
CA LYS A 470 14.68 5.56 -26.67
C LYS A 470 15.24 6.96 -26.96
N GLN A 471 14.63 7.67 -27.90
CA GLN A 471 15.04 9.02 -28.28
C GLN A 471 14.66 10.07 -27.21
N SER A 472 13.68 9.80 -26.37
CA SER A 472 13.32 10.66 -25.24
C SER A 472 14.40 10.66 -24.15
N ARG A 473 14.89 11.85 -23.81
CA ARG A 473 15.97 12.05 -22.83
C ARG A 473 15.49 12.43 -21.43
N ASP A 474 14.20 12.73 -21.28
CA ASP A 474 13.60 13.14 -20.01
C ASP A 474 12.49 12.17 -19.59
N TYR A 475 11.41 12.10 -20.37
CA TYR A 475 10.37 11.10 -20.15
C TYR A 475 9.71 10.60 -21.43
N PHE A 476 9.01 9.48 -21.33
CA PHE A 476 8.09 9.00 -22.36
C PHE A 476 6.81 8.44 -21.70
N LEU A 477 5.65 8.73 -22.29
CA LEU A 477 4.35 8.29 -21.81
C LEU A 477 3.79 7.25 -22.77
N LEU A 478 3.66 6.01 -22.29
CA LEU A 478 3.13 4.91 -23.08
C LEU A 478 1.72 4.56 -22.62
N GLN A 479 0.72 4.93 -23.44
CA GLN A 479 -0.64 4.47 -23.27
C GLN A 479 -0.77 3.06 -23.83
N GLY A 480 -1.20 2.13 -22.98
CA GLY A 480 -1.38 0.74 -23.35
C GLY A 480 -2.80 0.24 -23.06
N PRO A 481 -3.72 0.37 -24.02
CA PRO A 481 -5.05 -0.21 -23.98
C PRO A 481 -5.06 -1.72 -23.63
N PRO A 482 -6.21 -2.29 -23.22
CA PRO A 482 -6.35 -3.68 -22.83
C PRO A 482 -5.83 -4.66 -23.88
N GLY A 483 -5.06 -5.66 -23.46
CA GLY A 483 -4.57 -6.72 -24.34
C GLY A 483 -3.44 -6.32 -25.29
N THR A 484 -2.93 -5.09 -25.21
CA THR A 484 -1.88 -4.58 -26.12
C THR A 484 -0.46 -4.97 -25.73
N GLY A 485 -0.28 -5.84 -24.74
CA GLY A 485 1.05 -6.32 -24.35
C GLY A 485 1.94 -5.29 -23.66
N LYS A 486 1.37 -4.39 -22.85
CA LYS A 486 2.12 -3.41 -22.02
C LYS A 486 3.36 -4.01 -21.36
N THR A 487 3.15 -4.98 -20.47
CA THR A 487 4.21 -5.61 -19.68
C THR A 487 4.89 -6.72 -20.48
N SER A 488 4.12 -7.61 -21.11
CA SER A 488 4.63 -8.82 -21.78
C SER A 488 5.42 -8.54 -23.08
N MET A 489 5.20 -7.38 -23.72
CA MET A 489 5.84 -7.00 -24.98
C MET A 489 6.55 -5.66 -24.85
N ALA A 490 5.84 -4.54 -24.64
CA ALA A 490 6.43 -3.21 -24.71
C ALA A 490 7.51 -2.99 -23.63
N LEU A 491 7.19 -3.26 -22.36
CA LEU A 491 8.14 -3.17 -21.26
C LEU A 491 9.34 -4.11 -21.50
N ARG A 492 9.07 -5.37 -21.88
CA ARG A 492 10.11 -6.34 -22.21
C ARG A 492 11.08 -5.83 -23.27
N PHE A 493 10.57 -5.28 -24.38
CA PHE A 493 11.41 -4.76 -25.46
C PHE A 493 12.14 -3.48 -25.05
N LEU A 494 11.53 -2.60 -24.25
CA LEU A 494 12.22 -1.43 -23.67
C LEU A 494 13.39 -1.84 -22.78
N VAL A 495 13.20 -2.87 -21.94
CA VAL A 495 14.26 -3.45 -21.09
C VAL A 495 15.38 -4.02 -21.95
N GLN A 496 15.05 -4.84 -22.95
CA GLN A 496 16.05 -5.42 -23.86
C GLN A 496 16.82 -4.35 -24.64
N GLU A 497 16.14 -3.29 -25.08
CA GLU A 497 16.76 -2.18 -25.81
C GLU A 497 17.67 -1.33 -24.94
N GLU A 498 17.29 -1.05 -23.70
CA GLU A 498 18.18 -0.34 -22.79
C GLU A 498 19.42 -1.20 -22.49
N LEU A 499 19.27 -2.49 -22.21
CA LEU A 499 20.38 -3.38 -21.86
C LEU A 499 21.33 -3.69 -23.04
N SER A 500 20.86 -3.55 -24.28
CA SER A 500 21.68 -3.77 -25.49
C SER A 500 22.42 -2.53 -25.97
N SER A 501 22.17 -1.35 -25.40
CA SER A 501 22.72 -0.09 -25.88
C SER A 501 24.24 0.02 -25.65
N PRO A 502 25.08 0.11 -26.70
CA PRO A 502 26.54 0.21 -26.57
C PRO A 502 27.02 1.58 -26.07
N LEU A 503 26.12 2.58 -26.01
CA LEU A 503 26.40 3.94 -25.53
C LEU A 503 26.24 4.08 -24.01
N LEU A 504 25.67 3.07 -23.36
CA LEU A 504 25.47 3.07 -21.93
C LEU A 504 26.71 2.50 -21.24
N PRO A 505 27.18 3.10 -20.13
CA PRO A 505 28.25 2.50 -19.36
C PRO A 505 27.85 1.08 -18.93
N PRO A 506 28.81 0.16 -18.71
CA PRO A 506 28.55 -1.21 -18.21
C PRO A 506 27.76 -1.26 -16.88
N THR A 507 27.56 -0.10 -16.27
CA THR A 507 26.82 0.18 -15.03
C THR A 507 25.44 0.80 -15.30
N SER A 508 24.88 0.69 -16.51
CA SER A 508 23.51 1.15 -16.73
C SER A 508 22.53 0.23 -16.05
N HIS A 509 21.65 0.86 -15.28
CA HIS A 509 20.78 0.17 -14.38
C HIS A 509 19.34 0.61 -14.60
N LEU A 510 18.46 -0.39 -14.57
CA LEU A 510 17.04 -0.24 -14.72
C LEU A 510 16.35 -0.33 -13.37
N LEU A 511 15.46 0.62 -13.11
CA LEU A 511 14.52 0.55 -12.01
C LEU A 511 13.14 0.27 -12.59
N LEU A 512 12.57 -0.88 -12.29
CA LEU A 512 11.22 -1.24 -12.72
C LEU A 512 10.31 -1.19 -11.50
N THR A 513 9.19 -0.49 -11.63
CA THR A 513 8.24 -0.33 -10.53
C THR A 513 6.81 -0.40 -11.01
N ALA A 514 5.90 -0.80 -10.14
CA ALA A 514 4.47 -0.80 -10.40
C ALA A 514 3.66 -0.46 -9.15
N TYR A 515 2.37 -0.17 -9.33
CA TYR A 515 1.46 0.18 -8.24
C TYR A 515 1.25 -0.97 -7.24
N THR A 516 1.05 -2.21 -7.73
CA THR A 516 0.69 -3.37 -6.90
C THR A 516 1.78 -4.45 -6.90
N ASN A 517 1.78 -5.30 -5.86
CA ASN A 517 2.65 -6.48 -5.81
C ASN A 517 2.39 -7.42 -6.99
N ARG A 518 1.12 -7.60 -7.39
CA ARG A 518 0.74 -8.43 -8.56
C ARG A 518 1.36 -7.90 -9.86
N ALA A 519 1.31 -6.59 -10.11
CA ALA A 519 1.97 -6.01 -11.29
C ALA A 519 3.49 -6.18 -11.24
N VAL A 520 4.10 -6.10 -10.05
CA VAL A 520 5.52 -6.43 -9.84
C VAL A 520 5.81 -7.91 -10.10
N ASP A 521 4.93 -8.83 -9.69
CA ASP A 521 5.01 -10.26 -9.99
C ASP A 521 4.94 -10.51 -11.51
N GLU A 522 4.10 -9.78 -12.24
CA GLU A 522 4.01 -9.85 -13.71
C GLU A 522 5.31 -9.36 -14.40
N ILE A 523 5.90 -8.27 -13.89
CA ILE A 523 7.24 -7.82 -14.33
C ILE A 523 8.28 -8.91 -14.07
N CYS A 524 8.28 -9.51 -12.87
CA CYS A 524 9.21 -10.60 -12.53
C CYS A 524 9.07 -11.78 -13.50
N GLY A 525 7.85 -12.23 -13.78
CA GLY A 525 7.60 -13.31 -14.74
C GLY A 525 8.10 -13.01 -16.15
N MET A 526 7.95 -11.75 -16.60
CA MET A 526 8.49 -11.31 -17.88
C MET A 526 10.03 -11.30 -17.92
N LEU A 527 10.69 -10.93 -16.82
CA LEU A 527 12.15 -10.96 -16.70
C LEU A 527 12.69 -12.39 -16.68
N GLU A 528 12.07 -13.30 -15.92
CA GLU A 528 12.42 -14.73 -15.93
C GLU A 528 12.26 -15.33 -17.32
N GLY A 529 11.13 -15.06 -17.98
CA GLY A 529 10.86 -15.53 -19.34
C GLY A 529 11.81 -14.98 -20.41
N SER A 530 12.54 -13.91 -20.11
CA SER A 530 13.57 -13.32 -21.00
C SER A 530 15.01 -13.57 -20.52
N GLY A 531 15.18 -14.36 -19.45
CA GLY A 531 16.49 -14.73 -18.90
C GLY A 531 17.28 -13.54 -18.34
N GLN A 532 16.60 -12.47 -17.93
CA GLN A 532 17.25 -11.28 -17.39
C GLN A 532 17.58 -11.46 -15.92
N ASP A 533 18.75 -10.97 -15.51
CA ASP A 533 19.15 -10.98 -14.11
C ASP A 533 18.61 -9.76 -13.36
N TYR A 534 17.97 -9.98 -12.22
CA TYR A 534 17.32 -8.92 -11.46
C TYR A 534 17.29 -9.22 -9.96
N LEU A 535 16.96 -8.17 -9.19
CA LEU A 535 16.70 -8.24 -7.77
C LEU A 535 15.35 -7.61 -7.45
N ARG A 536 14.58 -8.24 -6.56
CA ARG A 536 13.32 -7.71 -6.05
C ARG A 536 13.48 -7.12 -4.66
N LEU A 537 12.97 -5.91 -4.46
CA LEU A 537 12.80 -5.29 -3.14
C LEU A 537 11.33 -5.42 -2.72
N GLY A 538 11.09 -5.90 -1.50
CA GLY A 538 9.75 -6.09 -0.97
C GLY A 538 9.75 -7.04 0.23
N ASN A 539 8.56 -7.43 0.66
CA ASN A 539 8.35 -8.46 1.68
C ASN A 539 8.02 -9.79 1.02
N GLU A 540 8.50 -10.88 1.60
CA GLU A 540 8.17 -12.25 1.23
C GLU A 540 6.67 -12.56 1.35
N ALA A 541 6.00 -12.06 2.39
CA ALA A 541 4.57 -12.32 2.62
C ALA A 541 3.66 -11.85 1.47
N SER A 542 4.08 -10.81 0.74
CA SER A 542 3.34 -10.21 -0.38
C SER A 542 3.95 -10.53 -1.75
N CYS A 543 4.97 -11.39 -1.80
CA CYS A 543 5.62 -11.85 -3.03
C CYS A 543 5.01 -13.17 -3.48
N ASP A 544 4.77 -13.32 -4.79
CA ASP A 544 4.46 -14.63 -5.33
C ASP A 544 5.63 -15.60 -5.03
N PRO A 545 5.38 -16.80 -4.46
CA PRO A 545 6.42 -17.76 -4.11
C PRO A 545 7.37 -18.09 -5.26
N ARG A 546 6.90 -18.03 -6.51
CA ARG A 546 7.72 -18.27 -7.71
C ARG A 546 8.90 -17.31 -7.85
N TYR A 547 8.81 -16.13 -7.26
CA TYR A 547 9.85 -15.09 -7.34
C TYR A 547 10.53 -14.83 -5.99
N ALA A 548 10.25 -15.62 -4.96
CA ALA A 548 10.78 -15.40 -3.61
C ALA A 548 12.32 -15.41 -3.58
N ASP A 549 12.96 -16.27 -4.37
CA ASP A 549 14.44 -16.37 -4.44
C ASP A 549 15.12 -15.11 -5.02
N ARG A 550 14.34 -14.23 -5.65
CA ARG A 550 14.80 -12.94 -6.18
C ARG A 550 14.71 -11.82 -5.14
N LEU A 551 14.09 -12.06 -3.98
CA LEU A 551 14.03 -11.08 -2.89
C LEU A 551 15.42 -10.84 -2.31
N LEU A 552 15.73 -9.57 -2.02
CA LEU A 552 17.00 -9.18 -1.40
C LEU A 552 17.31 -9.95 -0.11
N SER A 553 16.28 -10.24 0.70
CA SER A 553 16.43 -10.98 1.95
C SER A 553 16.83 -12.46 1.76
N ARG A 554 16.44 -13.07 0.63
CA ARG A 554 16.73 -14.48 0.33
C ARG A 554 17.97 -14.68 -0.53
N ALA A 555 18.30 -13.70 -1.37
CA ALA A 555 19.43 -13.79 -2.30
C ALA A 555 20.81 -14.00 -1.64
N PHE A 556 20.92 -13.85 -0.31
CA PHE A 556 22.20 -13.98 0.43
C PHE A 556 22.09 -14.75 1.75
N ALA A 557 21.03 -15.54 1.96
CA ALA A 557 20.70 -16.10 3.27
C ALA A 557 21.81 -16.97 3.91
N ASP A 558 22.58 -17.73 3.11
CA ASP A 558 23.51 -18.73 3.66
C ASP A 558 24.76 -18.12 4.30
N HIS A 559 25.40 -17.13 3.66
CA HIS A 559 26.65 -16.51 4.12
C HIS A 559 26.74 -15.01 3.74
N PRO A 560 25.90 -14.15 4.32
CA PRO A 560 25.81 -12.78 3.89
C PRO A 560 27.07 -11.99 4.33
N LYS A 561 27.83 -11.47 3.36
CA LYS A 561 28.85 -10.44 3.60
C LYS A 561 28.36 -9.13 3.03
N LEU A 562 28.49 -8.04 3.78
CA LEU A 562 28.13 -6.70 3.31
C LEU A 562 28.80 -6.34 1.99
N SER A 563 30.07 -6.75 1.82
CA SER A 563 30.80 -6.56 0.57
C SER A 563 30.15 -7.25 -0.62
N ASP A 564 29.54 -8.41 -0.41
CA ASP A 564 28.97 -9.24 -1.46
C ASP A 564 27.55 -8.78 -1.80
N ILE A 565 26.76 -8.41 -0.78
CA ILE A 565 25.45 -7.76 -0.96
C ILE A 565 25.62 -6.44 -1.71
N ARG A 566 26.54 -5.58 -1.25
CA ARG A 566 26.82 -4.31 -1.91
C ARG A 566 27.28 -4.51 -3.35
N ARG A 567 28.22 -5.43 -3.57
CA ARG A 567 28.69 -5.77 -4.92
C ARG A 567 27.55 -6.25 -5.80
N ARG A 568 26.67 -7.10 -5.30
CA ARG A 568 25.53 -7.61 -6.05
C ARG A 568 24.49 -6.51 -6.34
N LEU A 569 24.18 -5.63 -5.38
CA LEU A 569 23.34 -4.46 -5.59
C LEU A 569 23.94 -3.48 -6.62
N GLU A 570 25.26 -3.29 -6.59
CA GLU A 570 25.98 -2.47 -7.57
C GLU A 570 26.00 -3.13 -8.96
N GLN A 571 26.15 -4.44 -9.05
CA GLN A 571 26.28 -5.18 -10.31
C GLN A 571 24.94 -5.56 -10.97
N VAL A 572 23.88 -5.78 -10.19
CA VAL A 572 22.60 -6.22 -10.76
C VAL A 572 22.08 -5.17 -11.76
N PRO A 573 21.72 -5.56 -12.99
CA PRO A 573 21.31 -4.59 -14.00
C PRO A 573 19.90 -4.07 -13.75
N ILE A 574 19.04 -4.86 -13.09
CA ILE A 574 17.62 -4.54 -12.91
C ILE A 574 17.23 -4.66 -11.43
N VAL A 575 16.58 -3.63 -10.89
CA VAL A 575 15.93 -3.66 -9.58
C VAL A 575 14.42 -3.51 -9.80
N VAL A 576 13.64 -4.38 -9.16
CA VAL A 576 12.17 -4.38 -9.24
C VAL A 576 11.56 -4.18 -7.85
N ALA A 577 10.56 -3.31 -7.72
CA ALA A 577 9.86 -3.08 -6.45
C ALA A 577 8.47 -2.47 -6.68
N THR A 578 7.62 -2.42 -5.65
CA THR A 578 6.44 -1.55 -5.71
C THR A 578 6.84 -0.09 -5.53
N THR A 579 6.06 0.83 -6.09
CA THR A 579 6.34 2.28 -5.96
C THR A 579 6.30 2.71 -4.48
N SER A 580 5.39 2.12 -3.70
CA SER A 580 5.31 2.35 -2.24
C SER A 580 6.56 1.89 -1.50
N THR A 581 7.15 0.75 -1.87
CA THR A 581 8.40 0.25 -1.26
C THR A 581 9.56 1.21 -1.53
N LEU A 582 9.69 1.71 -2.76
CA LEU A 582 10.77 2.64 -3.14
C LEU A 582 10.63 4.00 -2.46
N GLN A 583 9.41 4.49 -2.29
CA GLN A 583 9.15 5.77 -1.61
C GLN A 583 9.36 5.66 -0.09
N ALA A 584 8.93 4.57 0.53
CA ALA A 584 9.16 4.34 1.96
C ALA A 584 10.65 4.08 2.27
N ARG A 585 11.37 3.44 1.34
CA ARG A 585 12.77 3.02 1.49
C ARG A 585 13.61 3.43 0.26
N PRO A 586 13.87 4.74 0.04
CA PRO A 586 14.58 5.22 -1.14
C PRO A 586 16.10 4.96 -1.10
N PHE A 587 16.57 4.16 -0.15
CA PHE A 587 17.98 3.85 0.11
C PHE A 587 18.71 3.31 -1.13
N ILE A 588 18.02 2.64 -2.03
CA ILE A 588 18.62 2.15 -3.27
C ILE A 588 19.19 3.27 -4.14
N LEU A 589 18.58 4.47 -4.14
CA LEU A 589 19.05 5.64 -4.88
C LEU A 589 20.35 6.22 -4.29
N ALA A 590 20.65 5.91 -3.02
CA ALA A 590 21.93 6.30 -2.42
C ALA A 590 23.09 5.39 -2.87
N LEU A 591 22.81 4.15 -3.28
CA LEU A 591 23.81 3.21 -3.80
C LEU A 591 23.98 3.29 -5.31
N LYS A 592 22.87 3.47 -6.02
CA LYS A 592 22.78 3.17 -7.44
C LYS A 592 22.16 4.33 -8.19
N HIS A 593 22.74 4.58 -9.35
CA HIS A 593 22.21 5.49 -10.35
C HIS A 593 21.47 4.68 -11.40
N PHE A 594 20.30 5.14 -11.83
CA PHE A 594 19.47 4.46 -12.82
C PHE A 594 19.37 5.30 -14.09
N SER A 595 19.77 4.72 -15.23
CA SER A 595 19.64 5.38 -16.53
C SER A 595 18.19 5.47 -16.97
N LEU A 596 17.35 4.55 -16.49
CA LEU A 596 15.93 4.53 -16.80
C LEU A 596 15.12 3.93 -15.63
N CYS A 597 14.07 4.67 -15.23
CA CYS A 597 13.00 4.16 -14.39
C CYS A 597 11.75 3.89 -15.25
N ILE A 598 11.22 2.66 -15.23
CA ILE A 598 9.95 2.34 -15.89
C ILE A 598 8.89 2.07 -14.82
N VAL A 599 7.78 2.79 -14.90
CA VAL A 599 6.64 2.69 -13.98
C VAL A 599 5.48 2.08 -14.74
N ASP A 600 5.10 0.84 -14.42
CA ASP A 600 3.91 0.19 -14.94
C ASP A 600 2.67 0.50 -14.09
N GLU A 601 1.49 0.46 -14.71
CA GLU A 601 0.22 0.89 -14.11
C GLU A 601 0.29 2.31 -13.50
N ALA A 602 1.01 3.22 -14.16
CA ALA A 602 1.25 4.58 -13.68
C ALA A 602 -0.04 5.43 -13.57
N SER A 603 -1.10 5.08 -14.31
CA SER A 603 -2.40 5.75 -14.21
C SER A 603 -3.11 5.51 -12.86
N GLN A 604 -2.72 4.47 -12.13
CA GLN A 604 -3.27 4.15 -10.80
C GLN A 604 -2.51 4.77 -9.63
N ILE A 605 -1.43 5.54 -9.89
CA ILE A 605 -0.58 6.11 -8.85
C ILE A 605 -0.85 7.59 -8.73
N LEU A 606 -1.33 8.03 -7.55
CA LEU A 606 -1.45 9.45 -7.23
C LEU A 606 -0.10 10.15 -7.36
N GLU A 607 -0.10 11.35 -7.95
CA GLU A 607 1.10 12.16 -8.15
C GLU A 607 1.97 12.35 -6.88
N PRO A 608 1.43 12.71 -5.70
CA PRO A 608 2.24 12.82 -4.48
C PRO A 608 2.94 11.51 -4.08
N ASN A 609 2.47 10.36 -4.56
CA ASN A 609 3.07 9.05 -4.27
C ASN A 609 4.21 8.67 -5.23
N ILE A 610 4.53 9.48 -6.23
CA ILE A 610 5.59 9.16 -7.19
C ILE A 610 6.53 10.33 -7.53
N ILE A 611 6.08 11.58 -7.38
CA ILE A 611 6.84 12.74 -7.84
C ILE A 611 8.22 12.90 -7.16
N GLY A 612 8.34 12.54 -5.88
CA GLY A 612 9.61 12.56 -5.17
C GLY A 612 10.64 11.57 -5.69
N LEU A 613 10.19 10.42 -6.21
CA LEU A 613 11.07 9.42 -6.82
C LEU A 613 11.57 9.93 -8.17
N LEU A 614 10.66 10.41 -9.04
CA LEU A 614 10.99 10.81 -10.42
C LEU A 614 11.70 12.16 -10.53
N SER A 615 11.65 12.97 -9.48
CA SER A 615 12.44 14.21 -9.36
C SER A 615 13.88 13.98 -8.85
N SER A 616 14.25 12.73 -8.56
CA SER A 616 15.61 12.39 -8.12
C SER A 616 16.64 12.59 -9.24
N GLU A 617 17.77 13.21 -8.91
CA GLU A 617 18.96 13.31 -9.77
C GLU A 617 19.67 11.95 -9.97
N ARG A 618 19.21 10.89 -9.29
CA ARG A 618 19.72 9.53 -9.45
C ARG A 618 18.99 8.74 -10.54
N ILE A 619 18.01 9.37 -11.19
CA ILE A 619 17.25 8.82 -12.30
C ILE A 619 17.35 9.80 -13.47
N ASP A 620 18.02 9.37 -14.55
CA ASP A 620 18.23 10.23 -15.73
C ASP A 620 16.89 10.57 -16.39
N ARG A 621 16.15 9.51 -16.76
CA ARG A 621 14.87 9.57 -17.47
C ARG A 621 13.90 8.50 -16.98
N PHE A 622 12.62 8.67 -17.28
CA PHE A 622 11.60 7.70 -16.91
C PHE A 622 10.57 7.42 -17.99
N ILE A 623 9.96 6.24 -17.96
CA ILE A 623 8.84 5.87 -18.82
C ILE A 623 7.65 5.55 -17.92
N LEU A 624 6.54 6.23 -18.14
CA LEU A 624 5.28 5.94 -17.46
C LEU A 624 4.39 5.15 -18.41
N ILE A 625 4.02 3.94 -18.01
CA ILE A 625 3.15 3.05 -18.78
C ILE A 625 1.81 2.98 -18.03
N GLY A 626 0.72 3.23 -18.74
CA GLY A 626 -0.61 3.24 -18.11
C GLY A 626 -1.73 3.28 -19.13
N ASP A 627 -2.95 3.39 -18.65
CA ASP A 627 -4.13 3.61 -19.48
C ASP A 627 -5.14 4.47 -18.72
N HIS A 628 -5.24 5.74 -19.12
CA HIS A 628 -6.15 6.71 -18.49
C HIS A 628 -7.63 6.44 -18.80
N LYS A 629 -7.93 5.48 -19.70
CA LYS A 629 -9.29 5.03 -19.99
C LYS A 629 -9.72 3.84 -19.15
N GLN A 630 -8.81 3.28 -18.34
CA GLN A 630 -9.14 2.32 -17.28
C GLN A 630 -9.26 3.04 -15.93
N LEU A 631 -9.33 2.29 -14.82
CA LEU A 631 -9.57 2.89 -13.51
C LEU A 631 -8.41 3.82 -13.10
N PRO A 632 -8.74 4.97 -12.50
CA PRO A 632 -7.74 5.91 -12.00
C PRO A 632 -7.17 5.42 -10.66
N ALA A 633 -6.29 6.23 -10.10
CA ALA A 633 -5.93 6.10 -8.69
C ALA A 633 -7.18 6.24 -7.79
N VAL A 634 -7.26 5.41 -6.75
CA VAL A 634 -8.36 5.45 -5.77
C VAL A 634 -8.21 6.69 -4.89
N VAL A 635 -9.28 7.47 -4.80
CA VAL A 635 -9.37 8.69 -3.98
C VAL A 635 -10.62 8.60 -3.11
N GLN A 636 -10.44 8.70 -1.80
CA GLN A 636 -11.46 8.56 -0.78
C GLN A 636 -12.20 9.86 -0.48
N GLN A 637 -11.52 11.01 -0.63
CA GLN A 637 -12.18 12.29 -0.42
C GLN A 637 -13.24 12.57 -1.49
N ALA A 638 -14.34 13.20 -1.07
CA ALA A 638 -15.38 13.69 -1.96
C ALA A 638 -14.80 14.66 -3.00
N ASP A 639 -15.46 14.76 -4.15
CA ASP A 639 -15.08 15.68 -5.21
C ASP A 639 -15.88 16.98 -5.12
N ASP A 640 -15.77 17.65 -3.96
CA ASP A 640 -16.54 18.87 -3.63
C ASP A 640 -15.71 20.16 -3.77
N ASP A 641 -14.39 20.05 -3.93
CA ASP A 641 -13.47 21.17 -4.08
C ASP A 641 -12.80 21.21 -5.45
N LEU A 642 -13.29 22.12 -6.31
CA LEU A 642 -12.76 22.32 -7.66
C LEU A 642 -11.26 22.65 -7.69
N HIS A 643 -10.71 23.26 -6.62
CA HIS A 643 -9.28 23.58 -6.55
C HIS A 643 -8.40 22.34 -6.37
N LEU A 644 -8.96 21.26 -5.80
CA LEU A 644 -8.27 19.99 -5.56
C LEU A 644 -8.64 18.90 -6.57
N HIS A 645 -9.67 19.10 -7.39
CA HIS A 645 -10.11 18.14 -8.42
C HIS A 645 -8.96 17.62 -9.28
N ALA A 646 -8.07 18.52 -9.73
CA ALA A 646 -6.90 18.15 -10.54
C ALA A 646 -5.87 17.28 -9.78
N CYS A 647 -5.83 17.33 -8.44
CA CYS A 647 -4.93 16.52 -7.62
C CYS A 647 -5.34 15.03 -7.59
N ARG A 648 -6.55 14.70 -8.06
CA ARG A 648 -7.04 13.32 -8.21
C ARG A 648 -6.37 12.61 -9.39
N LEU A 649 -5.80 13.36 -10.33
CA LEU A 649 -5.11 12.80 -11.49
C LEU A 649 -3.79 12.13 -11.08
N SER A 650 -3.45 11.05 -11.78
CA SER A 650 -2.09 10.52 -11.73
C SER A 650 -1.13 11.45 -12.46
N LEU A 651 0.16 11.35 -12.13
CA LEU A 651 1.20 12.07 -12.87
C LEU A 651 1.19 11.68 -14.37
N PHE A 652 0.89 10.41 -14.68
CA PHE A 652 0.74 9.93 -16.06
C PHE A 652 -0.36 10.68 -16.80
N GLU A 653 -1.57 10.77 -16.20
CA GLU A 653 -2.72 11.45 -16.80
C GLU A 653 -2.44 12.93 -17.02
N ARG A 654 -1.88 13.62 -16.02
CA ARG A 654 -1.56 15.04 -16.11
C ARG A 654 -0.53 15.33 -17.21
N LEU A 655 0.58 14.59 -17.25
CA LEU A 655 1.60 14.79 -18.29
C LEU A 655 1.06 14.42 -19.67
N LEU A 656 0.21 13.38 -19.79
CA LEU A 656 -0.38 12.98 -21.06
C LEU A 656 -1.31 14.09 -21.60
N GLN A 657 -2.11 14.69 -20.73
CA GLN A 657 -2.95 15.83 -21.08
C GLN A 657 -2.10 17.03 -21.52
N GLN A 658 -1.03 17.35 -20.80
CA GLN A 658 -0.12 18.45 -21.17
C GLN A 658 0.53 18.26 -22.55
N GLU A 659 1.01 17.05 -22.86
CA GLU A 659 1.58 16.77 -24.18
C GLU A 659 0.53 16.84 -25.30
N ARG A 660 -0.70 16.39 -25.04
CA ARG A 660 -1.82 16.49 -25.99
C ARG A 660 -2.22 17.94 -26.24
N GLU A 661 -2.36 18.76 -25.19
CA GLU A 661 -2.69 20.18 -25.30
C GLU A 661 -1.60 20.96 -26.04
N ALA A 662 -0.34 20.57 -25.87
CA ALA A 662 0.78 21.13 -26.61
C ALA A 662 0.91 20.59 -28.05
N GLY A 663 0.12 19.58 -28.44
CA GLY A 663 0.19 18.95 -29.75
C GLY A 663 1.47 18.13 -30.00
N ARG A 664 2.17 17.71 -28.94
CA ARG A 664 3.43 16.95 -29.00
C ARG A 664 3.18 15.45 -28.95
N GLN A 665 3.70 14.73 -29.94
CA GLN A 665 3.55 13.27 -30.07
C GLN A 665 4.89 12.53 -29.96
N GLU A 666 5.97 13.28 -29.82
CA GLU A 666 7.33 12.77 -29.73
C GLU A 666 7.60 12.07 -28.39
N PHE A 667 6.90 12.49 -27.35
CA PHE A 667 7.06 12.01 -25.97
C PHE A 667 5.92 11.10 -25.52
N THR A 668 5.00 10.77 -26.42
CA THR A 668 3.85 9.91 -26.16
C THR A 668 3.79 8.76 -27.17
N GLY A 669 3.27 7.62 -26.75
CA GLY A 669 3.05 6.46 -27.60
C GLY A 669 1.77 5.76 -27.21
N ILE A 670 1.06 5.20 -28.19
CA ILE A 670 -0.17 4.44 -27.97
C ILE A 670 0.00 3.08 -28.63
N LEU A 671 -0.14 2.01 -27.85
CA LEU A 671 -0.22 0.66 -28.40
C LEU A 671 -1.62 0.43 -28.95
N ASN A 672 -1.75 0.04 -30.22
CA ASN A 672 -3.05 -0.18 -30.86
C ASN A 672 -3.29 -1.63 -31.29
N HIS A 673 -2.33 -2.54 -31.14
CA HIS A 673 -2.48 -3.96 -31.49
C HIS A 673 -2.74 -4.81 -30.25
N GLN A 674 -3.93 -5.42 -30.14
CA GLN A 674 -4.37 -6.20 -28.98
C GLN A 674 -4.51 -7.70 -29.29
N GLY A 675 -3.93 -8.55 -28.44
CA GLY A 675 -3.97 -10.01 -28.55
C GLY A 675 -4.93 -10.70 -27.58
N ARG A 676 -5.78 -9.95 -26.87
CA ARG A 676 -6.65 -10.49 -25.82
C ARG A 676 -8.06 -10.80 -26.32
N MET A 677 -8.80 -9.79 -26.73
CA MET A 677 -10.24 -9.88 -27.01
C MET A 677 -10.45 -10.38 -28.43
N HIS A 678 -11.41 -11.29 -28.63
CA HIS A 678 -11.97 -11.53 -29.96
C HIS A 678 -12.50 -10.23 -30.58
N PRO A 679 -12.40 -10.01 -31.91
CA PRO A 679 -12.92 -8.81 -32.58
C PRO A 679 -14.34 -8.40 -32.18
N ASP A 680 -15.27 -9.36 -32.07
CA ASP A 680 -16.66 -9.11 -31.63
C ASP A 680 -16.75 -8.49 -30.23
N ILE A 681 -15.90 -8.94 -29.29
CA ILE A 681 -15.82 -8.38 -27.93
C ILE A 681 -15.18 -6.99 -27.98
N ALA A 682 -14.07 -6.86 -28.72
CA ALA A 682 -13.34 -5.62 -28.83
C ALA A 682 -14.15 -4.50 -29.50
N SER A 683 -15.16 -4.84 -30.30
CA SER A 683 -15.85 -3.87 -31.14
C SER A 683 -16.54 -2.75 -30.35
N PHE A 684 -17.22 -3.05 -29.25
CA PHE A 684 -17.88 -1.99 -28.46
C PHE A 684 -16.87 -1.10 -27.70
N PRO A 685 -15.89 -1.65 -26.93
CA PRO A 685 -14.83 -0.82 -26.35
C PRO A 685 -14.05 0.00 -27.38
N ASN A 686 -13.80 -0.54 -28.56
CA ASN A 686 -13.08 0.16 -29.63
C ASN A 686 -13.88 1.34 -30.19
N GLU A 687 -15.20 1.19 -30.33
CA GLU A 687 -16.07 2.25 -30.80
C GLU A 687 -16.32 3.32 -29.74
N MET A 688 -16.58 2.92 -28.49
CA MET A 688 -17.00 3.82 -27.42
C MET A 688 -15.83 4.46 -26.68
N PHE A 689 -14.84 3.66 -26.30
CA PHE A 689 -13.77 4.09 -25.39
C PHE A 689 -12.46 4.37 -26.11
N TYR A 690 -12.11 3.55 -27.11
CA TYR A 690 -10.84 3.65 -27.86
C TYR A 690 -11.03 4.14 -29.30
N HIS A 691 -12.01 5.01 -29.53
CA HIS A 691 -12.38 5.51 -30.86
C HIS A 691 -11.20 6.12 -31.63
N SER A 692 -10.35 6.86 -30.92
CA SER A 692 -9.18 7.53 -31.48
C SER A 692 -8.01 6.56 -31.69
N GLU A 693 -7.85 5.58 -30.80
CA GLU A 693 -6.74 4.62 -30.82
C GLU A 693 -6.91 3.48 -31.82
N GLN A 694 -8.16 3.19 -32.23
CA GLN A 694 -8.51 2.21 -33.26
C GLN A 694 -7.82 0.84 -33.07
N LEU A 695 -8.14 0.16 -31.97
CA LEU A 695 -7.56 -1.12 -31.61
C LEU A 695 -7.73 -2.17 -32.73
N GLN A 696 -6.64 -2.86 -33.05
CA GLN A 696 -6.54 -3.89 -34.07
C GLN A 696 -6.20 -5.25 -33.43
N PRO A 697 -6.78 -6.37 -33.89
CA PRO A 697 -6.42 -7.69 -33.38
C PRO A 697 -5.00 -8.10 -33.80
N VAL A 698 -4.32 -8.86 -32.95
CA VAL A 698 -3.06 -9.57 -33.26
C VAL A 698 -3.45 -11.02 -33.50
N PRO A 699 -3.48 -11.53 -34.75
CA PRO A 699 -4.25 -12.71 -35.20
C PRO A 699 -4.00 -14.01 -34.40
N CYS A 700 -4.46 -14.04 -33.16
CA CYS A 700 -4.35 -15.15 -32.24
C CYS A 700 -5.40 -16.21 -32.61
N PRO A 701 -5.17 -17.50 -32.31
CA PRO A 701 -6.09 -18.57 -32.67
C PRO A 701 -7.54 -18.29 -32.27
N HIS A 702 -7.75 -17.82 -31.04
CA HIS A 702 -9.09 -17.51 -30.54
C HIS A 702 -9.71 -16.27 -31.21
N GLN A 703 -8.92 -15.28 -31.65
CA GLN A 703 -9.40 -14.09 -32.37
C GLN A 703 -9.76 -14.37 -33.84
N LEU A 704 -9.19 -15.43 -34.42
CA LEU A 704 -9.49 -15.88 -35.78
C LEU A 704 -10.65 -16.90 -35.83
N ALA A 705 -11.01 -17.47 -34.69
CA ALA A 705 -12.04 -18.50 -34.60
C ALA A 705 -13.41 -17.91 -34.99
N THR A 706 -14.08 -18.54 -35.94
CA THR A 706 -15.42 -18.12 -36.41
C THR A 706 -16.56 -18.61 -35.52
N SER A 707 -16.29 -19.50 -34.56
CA SER A 707 -17.25 -20.05 -33.61
C SER A 707 -16.58 -20.36 -32.28
N LEU A 708 -17.38 -20.50 -31.22
CA LEU A 708 -16.95 -20.95 -29.91
C LEU A 708 -16.74 -22.48 -29.92
N ALA A 709 -15.75 -22.96 -29.17
CA ALA A 709 -15.43 -24.39 -29.05
C ALA A 709 -16.43 -25.15 -28.13
N TYR A 710 -17.72 -24.94 -28.34
CA TYR A 710 -18.82 -25.52 -27.57
C TYR A 710 -19.37 -26.74 -28.30
N HIS A 711 -18.81 -27.90 -27.99
CA HIS A 711 -19.07 -29.16 -28.71
C HIS A 711 -20.25 -29.95 -28.15
N THR A 712 -20.72 -29.64 -26.94
CA THR A 712 -21.79 -30.39 -26.28
C THR A 712 -23.16 -30.00 -26.85
N PRO A 713 -24.09 -30.93 -27.15
CA PRO A 713 -25.43 -30.60 -27.63
C PRO A 713 -26.17 -29.57 -26.74
N SER A 714 -26.94 -28.69 -27.36
CA SER A 714 -27.73 -27.66 -26.65
C SER A 714 -28.86 -28.32 -25.85
N GLU A 715 -29.06 -27.88 -24.61
CA GLU A 715 -30.20 -28.31 -23.79
C GLU A 715 -31.49 -27.58 -24.19
N ASP A 716 -31.37 -26.30 -24.55
CA ASP A 716 -32.46 -25.40 -24.91
C ASP A 716 -31.98 -24.24 -25.80
N ALA A 717 -32.88 -23.30 -26.07
CA ALA A 717 -32.60 -22.11 -26.88
C ALA A 717 -31.53 -21.20 -26.25
N THR A 718 -31.37 -21.19 -24.93
CA THR A 718 -30.31 -20.39 -24.27
C THR A 718 -28.94 -20.90 -24.68
N ASP A 719 -28.74 -22.23 -24.70
CA ASP A 719 -27.48 -22.80 -25.17
C ASP A 719 -27.21 -22.52 -26.65
N ASP A 720 -28.26 -22.48 -27.48
CA ASP A 720 -28.14 -22.10 -28.88
C ASP A 720 -27.65 -20.64 -29.01
N LEU A 721 -28.19 -19.73 -28.21
CA LEU A 721 -27.72 -18.34 -28.14
C LEU A 721 -26.27 -18.24 -27.66
N LEU A 722 -25.91 -18.98 -26.59
CA LEU A 722 -24.54 -19.01 -26.05
C LEU A 722 -23.51 -19.51 -27.06
N LYS A 723 -23.90 -20.41 -27.97
CA LYS A 723 -23.00 -20.90 -29.04
C LYS A 723 -22.87 -19.93 -30.20
N GLN A 724 -23.93 -19.18 -30.49
CA GLN A 724 -24.00 -18.27 -31.64
C GLN A 724 -23.34 -16.91 -31.36
N HIS A 725 -23.32 -16.46 -30.10
CA HIS A 725 -22.92 -15.09 -29.76
C HIS A 725 -21.70 -15.05 -28.83
N ARG A 726 -20.69 -14.27 -29.20
CA ARG A 726 -19.53 -13.99 -28.34
C ARG A 726 -19.78 -12.88 -27.33
N VAL A 727 -20.75 -12.01 -27.59
CA VAL A 727 -21.19 -10.98 -26.65
C VAL A 727 -22.70 -11.07 -26.56
N LEU A 728 -23.21 -11.25 -25.35
CA LEU A 728 -24.65 -11.41 -25.12
C LEU A 728 -25.06 -10.72 -23.82
N PHE A 729 -26.16 -9.98 -23.87
CA PHE A 729 -26.84 -9.48 -22.67
C PHE A 729 -28.11 -10.28 -22.42
N LEU A 730 -28.21 -10.88 -21.23
CA LEU A 730 -29.35 -11.67 -20.78
C LEU A 730 -30.04 -10.93 -19.63
N PRO A 731 -31.21 -10.30 -19.88
CA PRO A 731 -31.91 -9.53 -18.85
C PRO A 731 -32.33 -10.42 -17.69
N SER A 732 -32.04 -9.99 -16.47
CA SER A 732 -32.52 -10.65 -15.25
C SER A 732 -32.64 -9.64 -14.10
N THR A 733 -33.70 -9.76 -13.31
CA THR A 733 -33.82 -9.08 -12.01
C THR A 733 -33.23 -9.92 -10.87
N ASP A 734 -33.00 -11.22 -11.10
CA ASP A 734 -32.30 -12.13 -10.19
C ASP A 734 -31.00 -12.58 -10.86
N GLU A 735 -29.99 -11.72 -10.79
CA GLU A 735 -28.72 -11.93 -11.49
C GLU A 735 -27.92 -13.09 -10.92
N ALA A 736 -28.02 -13.36 -9.61
CA ALA A 736 -27.27 -14.44 -8.98
C ALA A 736 -27.69 -15.81 -9.52
N VAL A 737 -29.00 -16.05 -9.64
CA VAL A 737 -29.55 -17.27 -10.23
C VAL A 737 -29.14 -17.40 -11.70
N MET A 738 -29.22 -16.30 -12.46
CA MET A 738 -28.81 -16.27 -13.87
C MET A 738 -27.32 -16.60 -14.03
N VAL A 739 -26.45 -15.98 -13.23
CA VAL A 739 -25.00 -16.23 -13.26
C VAL A 739 -24.70 -17.69 -12.93
N ALA A 740 -25.32 -18.27 -11.91
CA ALA A 740 -25.11 -19.67 -11.55
C ALA A 740 -25.54 -20.64 -12.67
N ASP A 741 -26.67 -20.39 -13.33
CA ASP A 741 -27.09 -21.20 -14.49
C ASP A 741 -26.14 -21.02 -15.69
N LEU A 742 -25.67 -19.81 -15.96
CA LEU A 742 -24.68 -19.56 -17.01
C LEU A 742 -23.37 -20.28 -16.72
N LEU A 743 -22.87 -20.23 -15.48
CA LEU A 743 -21.67 -20.97 -15.07
C LEU A 743 -21.83 -22.48 -15.31
N ARG A 744 -22.97 -23.06 -14.92
CA ARG A 744 -23.31 -24.46 -15.17
C ARG A 744 -23.25 -24.80 -16.65
N ARG A 745 -23.90 -23.98 -17.49
CA ARG A 745 -23.98 -24.19 -18.95
C ARG A 745 -22.62 -24.09 -19.61
N ILE A 746 -21.85 -23.06 -19.29
CA ILE A 746 -20.52 -22.84 -19.88
C ILE A 746 -19.55 -23.93 -19.42
N TYR A 747 -19.56 -24.32 -18.15
CA TYR A 747 -18.77 -25.47 -17.66
C TYR A 747 -19.07 -26.75 -18.45
N ARG A 748 -20.36 -27.03 -18.70
CA ARG A 748 -20.81 -28.17 -19.51
C ARG A 748 -20.36 -28.07 -20.97
N GLN A 749 -20.29 -26.87 -21.54
CA GLN A 749 -19.84 -26.65 -22.92
C GLN A 749 -18.32 -26.75 -23.07
N ILE A 750 -17.55 -26.27 -22.10
CA ILE A 750 -16.08 -26.41 -22.05
C ILE A 750 -15.68 -27.87 -21.83
N GLY A 751 -16.41 -28.56 -20.94
CA GLY A 751 -16.13 -29.95 -20.57
C GLY A 751 -15.07 -30.06 -19.47
N VAL A 752 -15.18 -31.13 -18.68
CA VAL A 752 -14.38 -31.33 -17.46
C VAL A 752 -12.88 -31.38 -17.75
N ASP A 753 -12.47 -32.02 -18.85
CA ASP A 753 -11.06 -32.21 -19.20
C ASP A 753 -10.35 -30.92 -19.69
N HIS A 754 -11.11 -29.87 -19.99
CA HIS A 754 -10.60 -28.60 -20.53
C HIS A 754 -10.83 -27.41 -19.60
N PHE A 755 -11.50 -27.62 -18.47
CA PHE A 755 -11.79 -26.56 -17.53
C PHE A 755 -10.62 -26.29 -16.57
N ASP A 756 -10.27 -25.02 -16.45
CA ASP A 756 -9.30 -24.48 -15.50
C ASP A 756 -9.92 -23.26 -14.80
N ALA A 757 -10.09 -23.31 -13.48
CA ALA A 757 -10.71 -22.25 -12.70
C ALA A 757 -9.96 -20.89 -12.79
N ASP A 758 -8.65 -20.93 -13.03
CA ASP A 758 -7.81 -19.74 -13.14
C ASP A 758 -7.83 -19.11 -14.54
N HIS A 759 -8.32 -19.83 -15.56
CA HIS A 759 -8.17 -19.42 -16.97
C HIS A 759 -9.50 -19.41 -17.73
N SER A 760 -10.35 -20.42 -17.53
CA SER A 760 -11.54 -20.65 -18.33
C SER A 760 -12.66 -19.64 -18.07
N ILE A 761 -13.10 -19.48 -16.83
CA ILE A 761 -14.27 -18.66 -16.50
C ILE A 761 -13.97 -17.72 -15.34
N GLY A 762 -14.53 -16.51 -15.38
CA GLY A 762 -14.58 -15.63 -14.22
C GLY A 762 -15.83 -14.78 -14.21
N VAL A 763 -16.18 -14.31 -13.02
CA VAL A 763 -17.36 -13.47 -12.81
C VAL A 763 -16.91 -12.11 -12.31
N ILE A 764 -17.43 -11.06 -12.95
CA ILE A 764 -17.26 -9.68 -12.51
C ILE A 764 -18.60 -9.23 -11.94
N VAL A 765 -18.56 -8.55 -10.80
CA VAL A 765 -19.72 -7.90 -10.19
C VAL A 765 -19.47 -6.40 -10.04
N THR A 766 -20.52 -5.60 -9.99
CA THR A 766 -20.39 -4.17 -9.62
C THR A 766 -20.39 -4.01 -8.10
N TYR A 767 -21.27 -4.74 -7.41
CA TYR A 767 -21.46 -4.64 -5.97
C TYR A 767 -21.03 -5.93 -5.29
N ARG A 768 -20.34 -5.82 -4.15
CA ARG A 768 -19.72 -6.99 -3.51
C ARG A 768 -20.75 -7.93 -2.89
N TYR A 769 -21.93 -7.45 -2.48
CA TYR A 769 -22.99 -8.31 -1.92
C TYR A 769 -23.42 -9.37 -2.93
N GLN A 770 -23.28 -9.10 -4.23
CA GLN A 770 -23.59 -10.06 -5.29
C GLN A 770 -22.67 -11.27 -5.26
N ILE A 771 -21.42 -11.14 -4.78
CA ILE A 771 -20.46 -12.25 -4.68
C ILE A 771 -21.04 -13.35 -3.79
N ALA A 772 -21.57 -12.99 -2.62
CA ALA A 772 -22.14 -13.94 -1.67
C ALA A 772 -23.39 -14.63 -2.25
N GLN A 773 -24.26 -13.85 -2.90
CA GLN A 773 -25.47 -14.38 -3.55
C GLN A 773 -25.12 -15.36 -4.67
N ILE A 774 -24.18 -15.00 -5.54
CA ILE A 774 -23.73 -15.87 -6.64
C ILE A 774 -23.10 -17.16 -6.10
N ARG A 775 -22.22 -17.06 -5.08
CA ARG A 775 -21.64 -18.25 -4.44
C ARG A 775 -22.69 -19.16 -3.82
N GLN A 776 -23.75 -18.60 -3.22
CA GLN A 776 -24.86 -19.39 -2.68
C GLN A 776 -25.60 -20.15 -3.77
N GLU A 777 -25.92 -19.51 -4.90
CA GLU A 777 -26.56 -20.18 -6.02
C GLU A 777 -25.66 -21.24 -6.67
N MET A 778 -24.36 -20.99 -6.78
CA MET A 778 -23.39 -21.99 -7.27
C MET A 778 -23.33 -23.24 -6.38
N LYS A 779 -23.45 -23.10 -5.06
CA LYS A 779 -23.52 -24.25 -4.14
C LYS A 779 -24.75 -25.12 -4.44
N LYS A 780 -25.89 -24.52 -4.82
CA LYS A 780 -27.09 -25.27 -5.23
C LYS A 780 -26.91 -26.00 -6.56
N VAL A 781 -26.11 -25.44 -7.48
CA VAL A 781 -25.74 -26.10 -8.75
C VAL A 781 -24.91 -27.36 -8.51
N GLY A 782 -24.08 -27.39 -7.46
CA GLY A 782 -23.41 -28.61 -6.99
C GLY A 782 -22.23 -29.06 -7.86
N ILE A 783 -21.53 -28.15 -8.53
CA ILE A 783 -20.32 -28.43 -9.33
C ILE A 783 -19.10 -27.91 -8.57
N PRO A 784 -18.28 -28.78 -7.94
CA PRO A 784 -17.16 -28.35 -7.09
C PRO A 784 -16.13 -27.48 -7.81
N ALA A 785 -15.77 -27.83 -9.06
CA ALA A 785 -14.78 -27.09 -9.85
C ALA A 785 -15.16 -25.62 -10.09
N LEU A 786 -16.46 -25.29 -10.05
CA LEU A 786 -16.91 -23.91 -10.20
C LEU A 786 -16.67 -23.07 -8.94
N LEU A 787 -16.55 -23.68 -7.75
CA LEU A 787 -16.39 -22.93 -6.49
C LEU A 787 -15.05 -22.17 -6.40
N ASP A 788 -14.06 -22.65 -7.15
CA ASP A 788 -12.71 -22.10 -7.20
C ASP A 788 -12.56 -20.97 -8.24
N ILE A 789 -13.59 -20.66 -9.03
CA ILE A 789 -13.50 -19.56 -10.01
C ILE A 789 -13.37 -18.21 -9.31
N SER A 790 -12.70 -17.28 -10.00
CA SER A 790 -12.61 -15.90 -9.56
C SER A 790 -13.95 -15.19 -9.72
N ILE A 791 -14.47 -14.63 -8.62
CA ILE A 791 -15.65 -13.75 -8.58
C ILE A 791 -15.25 -12.50 -7.82
N ASP A 792 -15.22 -11.35 -8.49
CA ASP A 792 -14.73 -10.13 -7.85
C ASP A 792 -15.28 -8.84 -8.49
N THR A 793 -15.06 -7.69 -7.85
CA THR A 793 -15.46 -6.39 -8.41
C THR A 793 -14.58 -5.98 -9.58
N VAL A 794 -15.08 -5.04 -10.38
CA VAL A 794 -14.33 -4.45 -11.52
C VAL A 794 -12.94 -3.97 -11.10
N GLU A 795 -12.85 -3.27 -9.97
CA GLU A 795 -11.59 -2.73 -9.43
C GLU A 795 -10.57 -3.81 -9.12
N ARG A 796 -11.03 -4.94 -8.59
CA ARG A 796 -10.18 -6.06 -8.20
C ARG A 796 -9.82 -6.97 -9.38
N TYR A 797 -10.66 -6.99 -10.42
CA TYR A 797 -10.42 -7.77 -11.63
C TYR A 797 -9.42 -7.12 -12.59
N GLN A 798 -9.02 -5.86 -12.37
CA GLN A 798 -8.05 -5.18 -13.23
C GLN A 798 -6.72 -5.94 -13.31
N GLY A 799 -6.12 -5.95 -14.50
CA GLY A 799 -4.93 -6.76 -14.81
C GLY A 799 -5.23 -8.25 -15.09
N SER A 800 -6.34 -8.79 -14.61
CA SER A 800 -6.75 -10.18 -14.89
C SER A 800 -7.43 -10.35 -16.25
N GLN A 801 -7.61 -11.60 -16.69
CA GLN A 801 -8.38 -11.98 -17.88
C GLN A 801 -8.85 -13.45 -17.77
N ARG A 802 -9.91 -13.81 -18.51
CA ARG A 802 -10.42 -15.19 -18.66
C ARG A 802 -10.90 -15.44 -20.07
N ASP A 803 -11.02 -16.71 -20.45
CA ASP A 803 -11.59 -17.08 -21.75
C ASP A 803 -13.05 -16.65 -21.85
N VAL A 804 -13.82 -16.91 -20.79
CA VAL A 804 -15.21 -16.45 -20.62
C VAL A 804 -15.31 -15.54 -19.40
N ILE A 805 -15.96 -14.39 -19.56
CA ILE A 805 -16.36 -13.52 -18.45
C ILE A 805 -17.88 -13.43 -18.40
N ILE A 806 -18.42 -13.60 -17.20
CA ILE A 806 -19.81 -13.26 -16.89
C ILE A 806 -19.80 -11.97 -16.07
N TYR A 807 -20.42 -10.90 -16.56
CA TYR A 807 -20.55 -9.63 -15.87
C TYR A 807 -21.97 -9.46 -15.33
N SER A 808 -22.10 -9.55 -14.00
CA SER A 808 -23.32 -9.23 -13.27
C SER A 808 -23.29 -7.73 -12.92
N ILE A 809 -24.14 -6.96 -13.58
CA ILE A 809 -24.10 -5.49 -13.50
C ILE A 809 -24.68 -4.98 -12.18
N GLY A 810 -25.68 -5.67 -11.61
CA GLY A 810 -26.17 -5.45 -10.25
C GLY A 810 -27.01 -4.21 -9.99
N ALA A 811 -27.15 -3.31 -10.97
CA ALA A 811 -27.92 -2.08 -10.76
C ALA A 811 -29.43 -2.37 -10.76
N GLN A 812 -30.09 -2.14 -9.62
CA GLN A 812 -31.53 -2.37 -9.44
C GLN A 812 -32.31 -1.06 -9.24
N SER A 813 -31.61 0.06 -9.03
CA SER A 813 -32.18 1.38 -8.81
C SER A 813 -31.41 2.49 -9.56
N ALA A 814 -31.95 3.71 -9.54
CA ALA A 814 -31.26 4.87 -10.11
C ALA A 814 -29.98 5.23 -9.35
N ALA A 815 -29.97 5.07 -8.01
CA ALA A 815 -28.81 5.32 -7.18
C ALA A 815 -27.69 4.30 -7.46
N ASP A 816 -28.06 3.03 -7.67
CA ASP A 816 -27.11 2.00 -8.10
C ASP A 816 -26.46 2.41 -9.42
N LEU A 817 -27.29 2.79 -10.41
CA LEU A 817 -26.79 3.19 -11.73
C LEU A 817 -25.83 4.38 -11.65
N GLU A 818 -26.11 5.37 -10.81
CA GLU A 818 -25.22 6.51 -10.56
C GLU A 818 -23.86 6.07 -10.00
N PHE A 819 -23.85 5.15 -9.02
CA PHE A 819 -22.61 4.57 -8.49
C PHE A 819 -21.82 3.79 -9.55
N LEU A 820 -22.52 2.99 -10.37
CA LEU A 820 -21.94 2.23 -11.47
C LEU A 820 -21.25 3.15 -12.48
N THR A 821 -21.85 4.30 -12.79
CA THR A 821 -21.36 5.26 -13.80
C THR A 821 -20.58 6.44 -13.20
N SER A 822 -20.11 6.32 -11.96
CA SER A 822 -19.42 7.40 -11.23
C SER A 822 -18.02 7.72 -11.75
N GLN A 823 -17.45 6.90 -12.63
CA GLN A 823 -16.08 7.04 -13.15
C GLN A 823 -16.06 7.29 -14.65
N CYS A 824 -16.79 8.33 -15.06
CA CYS A 824 -16.95 8.74 -16.45
C CYS A 824 -16.23 10.06 -16.74
N PHE A 825 -15.67 10.20 -17.94
CA PHE A 825 -15.17 11.47 -18.47
C PHE A 825 -15.40 11.55 -19.98
N GLU A 826 -15.34 12.75 -20.55
CA GLU A 826 -15.49 12.94 -22.00
C GLU A 826 -14.14 13.01 -22.71
N GLU A 827 -14.03 12.33 -23.85
CA GLU A 827 -12.90 12.45 -24.76
C GLU A 827 -13.40 12.32 -26.22
N ALA A 828 -12.97 13.23 -27.09
CA ALA A 828 -13.34 13.24 -28.52
C ALA A 828 -14.87 13.16 -28.77
N GLY A 829 -15.67 13.81 -27.92
CA GLY A 829 -17.13 13.83 -28.02
C GLY A 829 -17.82 12.53 -27.62
N ARG A 830 -17.12 11.63 -26.92
CA ARG A 830 -17.66 10.38 -26.38
C ARG A 830 -17.46 10.33 -24.87
N VAL A 831 -18.44 9.75 -24.17
CA VAL A 831 -18.32 9.45 -22.74
C VAL A 831 -17.55 8.14 -22.57
N ILE A 832 -16.47 8.17 -21.81
CA ILE A 832 -15.65 7.02 -21.44
C ILE A 832 -16.03 6.59 -20.03
N ASP A 833 -16.71 5.46 -19.90
CA ASP A 833 -16.95 4.79 -18.62
C ASP A 833 -15.79 3.84 -18.32
N ARG A 834 -14.96 4.22 -17.36
CA ARG A 834 -13.75 3.46 -16.99
C ARG A 834 -14.07 2.09 -16.38
N LYS A 835 -15.16 1.96 -15.62
CA LYS A 835 -15.57 0.69 -14.98
C LYS A 835 -16.09 -0.29 -16.03
N LEU A 836 -17.01 0.15 -16.88
CA LEU A 836 -17.54 -0.66 -17.97
C LEU A 836 -16.42 -1.08 -18.93
N ASN A 837 -15.51 -0.17 -19.26
CA ASN A 837 -14.35 -0.47 -20.10
C ASN A 837 -13.48 -1.59 -19.50
N VAL A 838 -13.14 -1.52 -18.20
CA VAL A 838 -12.38 -2.59 -17.54
C VAL A 838 -13.14 -3.90 -17.60
N ALA A 839 -14.42 -3.93 -17.21
CA ALA A 839 -15.23 -5.14 -17.16
C ALA A 839 -15.31 -5.85 -18.52
N MET A 840 -15.64 -5.11 -19.59
CA MET A 840 -15.79 -5.67 -20.94
C MET A 840 -14.47 -6.19 -21.51
N THR A 841 -13.34 -5.63 -21.11
CA THR A 841 -12.02 -5.93 -21.68
C THR A 841 -11.26 -7.04 -20.94
N ARG A 842 -11.94 -7.76 -20.04
CA ARG A 842 -11.40 -8.94 -19.33
C ARG A 842 -11.61 -10.26 -20.08
N ALA A 843 -12.61 -10.32 -20.97
CA ALA A 843 -12.95 -11.52 -21.74
C ALA A 843 -12.02 -11.72 -22.94
N ARG A 844 -11.59 -12.97 -23.20
CA ARG A 844 -10.84 -13.32 -24.41
C ARG A 844 -11.74 -13.85 -25.53
N GLU A 845 -12.63 -14.80 -25.21
CA GLU A 845 -13.41 -15.55 -26.21
C GLU A 845 -14.91 -15.25 -26.15
N GLN A 846 -15.47 -15.09 -24.95
CA GLN A 846 -16.88 -14.76 -24.75
C GLN A 846 -17.12 -13.82 -23.55
N LEU A 847 -18.00 -12.83 -23.74
CA LEU A 847 -18.50 -11.94 -22.71
C LEU A 847 -20.02 -12.11 -22.57
N LEU A 848 -20.46 -12.56 -21.40
CA LEU A 848 -21.87 -12.67 -21.04
C LEU A 848 -22.19 -11.59 -20.02
N MET A 849 -23.30 -10.88 -20.19
CA MET A 849 -23.72 -9.80 -19.30
C MET A 849 -25.13 -10.07 -18.82
N THR A 850 -25.41 -9.74 -17.55
CA THR A 850 -26.77 -9.82 -17.01
C THR A 850 -27.06 -8.62 -16.11
N GLY A 851 -28.33 -8.22 -16.06
CA GLY A 851 -28.77 -7.09 -15.26
C GLY A 851 -30.20 -6.67 -15.55
N ASN A 852 -30.69 -5.72 -14.76
CA ASN A 852 -32.00 -5.14 -14.92
C ASN A 852 -32.04 -4.18 -16.12
N ALA A 853 -32.56 -4.64 -17.25
CA ALA A 853 -32.57 -3.87 -18.49
C ALA A 853 -33.28 -2.52 -18.37
N ASP A 854 -34.39 -2.44 -17.63
CA ASP A 854 -35.18 -1.22 -17.48
C ASP A 854 -34.44 -0.14 -16.69
N VAL A 855 -33.58 -0.54 -15.75
CA VAL A 855 -32.71 0.37 -14.99
C VAL A 855 -31.55 0.81 -15.86
N LEU A 856 -30.86 -0.14 -16.50
CA LEU A 856 -29.66 0.13 -17.31
C LEU A 856 -29.93 1.03 -18.51
N ARG A 857 -31.09 0.88 -19.17
CA ARG A 857 -31.49 1.74 -20.31
C ARG A 857 -31.65 3.22 -19.98
N ARG A 858 -31.65 3.60 -18.68
CA ARG A 858 -31.69 5.00 -18.25
C ARG A 858 -30.35 5.72 -18.42
N ASN A 859 -29.25 4.98 -18.59
CA ASN A 859 -27.96 5.53 -18.93
C ASN A 859 -27.68 5.34 -20.43
N ASP A 860 -27.18 6.37 -21.09
CA ASP A 860 -27.00 6.38 -22.55
C ASP A 860 -26.02 5.30 -23.05
N ILE A 861 -24.91 5.08 -22.35
CA ILE A 861 -23.90 4.08 -22.73
C ILE A 861 -24.47 2.67 -22.59
N PHE A 862 -25.16 2.39 -21.49
CA PHE A 862 -25.80 1.10 -21.27
C PHE A 862 -26.98 0.89 -22.23
N ASN A 863 -27.74 1.93 -22.57
CA ASN A 863 -28.80 1.81 -23.57
C ASN A 863 -28.24 1.41 -24.95
N GLU A 864 -27.12 2.02 -25.36
CA GLU A 864 -26.42 1.65 -26.60
C GLU A 864 -25.88 0.22 -26.55
N LEU A 865 -25.28 -0.18 -25.41
CA LEU A 865 -24.82 -1.55 -25.17
C LEU A 865 -25.96 -2.57 -25.30
N LEU A 866 -27.11 -2.28 -24.68
CA LEU A 866 -28.28 -3.15 -24.69
C LEU A 866 -28.94 -3.21 -26.07
N ASN A 867 -28.98 -2.11 -26.83
CA ASN A 867 -29.49 -2.11 -28.20
C ASN A 867 -28.68 -3.03 -29.12
N ARG A 868 -27.39 -3.21 -28.82
CA ARG A 868 -26.49 -4.04 -29.62
C ARG A 868 -26.50 -5.52 -29.22
N TYR A 869 -26.65 -5.82 -27.93
CA TYR A 869 -26.38 -7.16 -27.41
C TYR A 869 -27.52 -7.81 -26.63
N SER A 870 -28.61 -7.09 -26.34
CA SER A 870 -29.81 -7.68 -25.75
C SER A 870 -30.60 -8.40 -26.84
N ILE A 871 -30.95 -9.66 -26.58
CA ILE A 871 -31.83 -10.47 -27.43
C ILE A 871 -33.21 -10.57 -26.82
#